data_AF-J3PHS0-F1
#
_entry.id   AF-J3PHS0-F1
#
_cell.length_a   1.000
_cell.length_b   1.000
_cell.length_c   1.000
_cell.angle_alpha   90.00
_cell.angle_beta   90.00
_cell.angle_gamma   90.00
#
_symmetry.space_group_name_H-M   'P 1'
#
loop_
_entity.id
_entity.type
_entity.pdbx_description
1 polymer ?
#
loop_
_entity_poly.entity_id
_entity_poly.type
_entity_poly.pdbx_seq_one_letter_code
_entity_poly.pdbx_strand_id
1 'polypeptide(L)'
;MPRPNWLQQIRESGAINHISQGRFDRLDLPALQAITNDYLLAAGPGSFPWRERQPVACRSAECDALLAGHMAGLEGELYVSEAALLACLHVLTGVQLRAQLEALHDIAADRDPTALTFFRLRFRLYLHCLEVALDQRPDVFARFSETESHEGVVVEQLLAVMDASTSGSRPDSADGFPLIWRLLWGMTRGGRRNVSQLEHLPDDTIAFALQRFRLGNMLQEKLGQLSRAYRWRHVRELVKGVGGVAHLPRARAILEKVLPKYAMWAAWEPDKERLKRWGRPAAAPHLRLLEPLFLLEGPDTTGSQRRTLLQASKSSPAEGCCELDGSSPVVPVVPVVPSSSTSLEPSYPWSPQEASNSWASTPLTPPVDPMSGMSVEERMLHYLDDAINVGPEAVNLFIYLFADLFRPESMDVEHRFTSALELRDDLSCRVLLNHLKATQNPADTPVAAAATSLAAALPIIGTRLRLQEYYGAKLRLRFRAPEVLKAAQREFCDLLLQDNTYGGRSVPGRDDDAGPAEAAGLAVQALGRAMLCAAWLREDWTGEFVDALRRMPATREQVKADFRQLEHCSDSGARRQRVHDLAYRLGASRLGGGGGGPPAASASMPDVSSMSSGISSPPQMASPPQTTIGLLAFNEVPFFVLPPSALPRPVLPPMTLPFRPSPAAGGRRPPPPPPSQPSRRPPPPVALRPPPSPPPPPPPPAEDVIMSEPLTGDRDRLRALIRAIPGVPASLTAACTRQARTEHDLVVRKLVDMLGTGLTDQVCVNLANYLAPQQQREGGGGVLLHECWRDLLLHAMRQLPAGLLDRNYKGLLLDTWNRWLDALPRLLGDRFLDDGAGGGVVGFTREAMERLSAKKTALHRSRSMNTLASGRTGRTSFVSVRSTP
;
A
#
# COMPACT_ATOMS: atom_id res chain seq x y z
N MET A 1 8.34 -66.79 -10.33
CA MET A 1 6.96 -67.17 -9.94
C MET A 1 6.02 -66.60 -11.00
N PRO A 2 5.08 -67.37 -11.57
CA PRO A 2 4.03 -66.80 -12.40
C PRO A 2 3.28 -65.73 -11.60
N ARG A 3 3.03 -64.57 -12.23
CA ARG A 3 2.32 -63.48 -11.56
C ARG A 3 0.89 -63.93 -11.24
N PRO A 4 0.36 -63.61 -10.05
CA PRO A 4 -0.98 -64.01 -9.68
C PRO A 4 -2.02 -63.36 -10.60
N ASN A 5 -3.08 -64.11 -10.93
CA ASN A 5 -4.07 -63.75 -11.95
C ASN A 5 -4.76 -62.39 -11.70
N TRP A 6 -4.98 -62.04 -10.43
CA TRP A 6 -5.62 -60.77 -10.06
C TRP A 6 -4.82 -59.53 -10.47
N LEU A 7 -3.48 -59.60 -10.47
CA LEU A 7 -2.64 -58.50 -10.97
C LEU A 7 -2.78 -58.32 -12.48
N GLN A 8 -3.06 -59.39 -13.21
CA GLN A 8 -3.33 -59.32 -14.65
C GLN A 8 -4.69 -58.67 -14.92
N GLN A 9 -5.71 -59.03 -14.14
CA GLN A 9 -7.03 -58.39 -14.20
C GLN A 9 -6.96 -56.89 -13.89
N ILE A 10 -6.09 -56.46 -12.96
CA ILE A 10 -5.83 -55.03 -12.72
C ILE A 10 -5.18 -54.36 -13.92
N ARG A 11 -4.29 -55.05 -14.66
CA ARG A 11 -3.71 -54.48 -15.89
C ARG A 11 -4.77 -54.25 -16.96
N GLU A 12 -5.80 -55.08 -16.98
CA GLU A 12 -6.87 -55.06 -17.97
C GLU A 12 -8.03 -54.11 -17.60
N SER A 13 -8.15 -53.71 -16.33
CA SER A 13 -9.25 -52.87 -15.83
C SER A 13 -9.23 -51.41 -16.31
N GLY A 14 -8.18 -50.99 -17.02
CA GLY A 14 -7.98 -49.59 -17.44
C GLY A 14 -7.54 -48.65 -16.32
N ALA A 15 -7.49 -49.10 -15.06
CA ALA A 15 -7.10 -48.29 -13.92
C ALA A 15 -5.71 -47.68 -14.05
N ILE A 16 -4.74 -48.43 -14.60
CA ILE A 16 -3.38 -47.95 -14.88
C ILE A 16 -3.40 -46.70 -15.78
N ASN A 17 -4.25 -46.70 -16.81
CA ASN A 17 -4.36 -45.57 -17.74
C ASN A 17 -4.98 -44.35 -17.04
N HIS A 18 -5.93 -44.55 -16.14
CA HIS A 18 -6.53 -43.45 -15.38
C HIS A 18 -5.58 -42.87 -14.33
N ILE A 19 -4.85 -43.72 -13.59
CA ILE A 19 -3.85 -43.31 -12.61
C ILE A 19 -2.71 -42.55 -13.28
N SER A 20 -2.15 -43.08 -14.37
CA SER A 20 -1.06 -42.41 -15.12
C SER A 20 -1.47 -41.07 -15.73
N GLN A 21 -2.78 -40.87 -15.98
CA GLN A 21 -3.35 -39.59 -16.43
C GLN A 21 -3.78 -38.67 -15.27
N GLY A 22 -3.67 -39.11 -14.01
CA GLY A 22 -4.16 -38.37 -12.83
C GLY A 22 -5.69 -38.22 -12.78
N ARG A 23 -6.44 -39.08 -13.48
CA ARG A 23 -7.91 -39.05 -13.57
C ARG A 23 -8.53 -40.01 -12.56
N PHE A 24 -8.34 -39.72 -11.28
CA PHE A 24 -8.79 -40.55 -10.17
C PHE A 24 -10.33 -40.60 -10.06
N ASP A 25 -11.00 -39.55 -10.51
CA ASP A 25 -12.46 -39.41 -10.62
C ASP A 25 -13.11 -40.46 -11.52
N ARG A 26 -12.33 -41.12 -12.38
CA ARG A 26 -12.81 -42.13 -13.34
C ARG A 26 -12.48 -43.56 -12.96
N LEU A 27 -11.89 -43.79 -11.79
CA LEU A 27 -11.56 -45.12 -11.33
C LEU A 27 -12.81 -45.85 -10.86
N ASP A 28 -13.11 -47.00 -11.47
CA ASP A 28 -14.14 -47.93 -10.98
C ASP A 28 -13.59 -48.71 -9.79
N LEU A 29 -13.55 -48.05 -8.64
CA LEU A 29 -13.05 -48.62 -7.39
C LEU A 29 -13.81 -49.88 -6.96
N PRO A 30 -15.16 -49.96 -7.05
CA PRO A 30 -15.87 -51.20 -6.80
C PRO A 30 -15.39 -52.38 -7.66
N ALA A 31 -15.17 -52.17 -8.96
CA ALA A 31 -14.64 -53.21 -9.84
C ALA A 31 -13.21 -53.63 -9.46
N LEU A 32 -12.35 -52.68 -9.09
CA LEU A 32 -10.99 -52.98 -8.62
C LEU A 32 -11.01 -53.77 -7.30
N GLN A 33 -11.87 -53.41 -6.36
CA GLN A 33 -11.98 -54.09 -5.07
C GLN A 33 -12.54 -55.51 -5.22
N ALA A 34 -13.45 -55.73 -6.17
CA ALA A 34 -13.99 -57.05 -6.50
C ALA A 34 -12.87 -58.02 -6.93
N ILE A 35 -11.92 -57.56 -7.75
CA ILE A 35 -10.76 -58.36 -8.20
C ILE A 35 -9.97 -58.90 -7.00
N THR A 36 -9.72 -58.08 -5.97
CA THR A 36 -8.98 -58.52 -4.78
C THR A 36 -9.82 -59.39 -3.85
N ASN A 37 -11.13 -59.11 -3.74
CA ASN A 37 -12.03 -59.98 -2.96
C ASN A 37 -12.08 -61.38 -3.54
N ASP A 38 -12.26 -61.49 -4.87
CA ASP A 38 -12.27 -62.77 -5.57
C ASP A 38 -10.94 -63.49 -5.38
N TYR A 39 -9.82 -62.75 -5.38
CA TYR A 39 -8.52 -63.31 -5.07
C TYR A 39 -8.43 -63.84 -3.63
N LEU A 40 -8.81 -63.07 -2.62
CA LEU A 40 -8.73 -63.50 -1.22
C LEU A 40 -9.66 -64.68 -0.91
N LEU A 41 -10.82 -64.75 -1.58
CA LEU A 41 -11.75 -65.88 -1.53
C LEU A 41 -11.18 -67.11 -2.24
N ALA A 42 -10.55 -66.93 -3.41
CA ALA A 42 -9.95 -68.00 -4.21
C ALA A 42 -8.60 -68.50 -3.67
N ALA A 43 -7.86 -67.68 -2.92
CA ALA A 43 -6.60 -68.02 -2.26
C ALA A 43 -6.76 -69.03 -1.10
N GLY A 44 -7.89 -69.74 -1.06
CA GLY A 44 -8.21 -70.82 -0.15
C GLY A 44 -7.20 -71.98 -0.17
N PRO A 45 -7.45 -73.00 0.67
CA PRO A 45 -6.46 -74.00 1.08
C PRO A 45 -5.95 -74.83 -0.11
N GLY A 46 -4.76 -74.50 -0.59
CA GLY A 46 -4.11 -75.16 -1.73
C GLY A 46 -3.09 -74.29 -2.44
N SER A 47 -3.19 -72.97 -2.32
CA SER A 47 -2.31 -72.01 -3.01
C SER A 47 -0.92 -71.86 -2.36
N PHE A 48 -0.79 -72.21 -1.08
CA PHE A 48 0.47 -72.19 -0.34
C PHE A 48 0.67 -73.55 0.36
N PRO A 49 1.79 -74.26 0.11
CA PRO A 49 1.97 -75.65 0.54
C PRO A 49 2.09 -75.85 2.06
N TRP A 50 2.09 -74.77 2.85
CA TRP A 50 2.25 -74.80 4.31
C TRP A 50 0.99 -74.39 5.09
N ARG A 51 -0.16 -74.15 4.44
CA ARG A 51 -1.35 -73.58 5.10
C ARG A 51 -2.55 -74.52 5.12
N GLU A 52 -2.88 -75.05 6.29
CA GLU A 52 -4.12 -75.78 6.53
C GLU A 52 -5.32 -74.82 6.73
N ARG A 53 -6.19 -74.78 5.72
CA ARG A 53 -7.66 -74.67 5.82
C ARG A 53 -8.35 -73.43 6.43
N GLN A 54 -7.76 -72.24 6.47
CA GLN A 54 -8.55 -71.04 6.81
C GLN A 54 -8.46 -69.92 5.75
N PRO A 55 -9.61 -69.33 5.34
CA PRO A 55 -9.62 -68.15 4.50
C PRO A 55 -8.92 -67.00 5.22
N VAL A 56 -8.14 -66.22 4.50
CA VAL A 56 -7.39 -65.10 5.08
C VAL A 56 -8.39 -64.04 5.52
N ALA A 57 -8.47 -63.79 6.83
CA ALA A 57 -9.33 -62.74 7.35
C ALA A 57 -8.89 -61.40 6.79
N CYS A 58 -9.81 -60.65 6.17
CA CYS A 58 -9.55 -59.27 5.77
C CYS A 58 -9.09 -58.47 6.99
N ARG A 59 -8.14 -57.55 6.79
CA ARG A 59 -7.54 -56.72 7.85
C ARG A 59 -6.88 -57.52 8.96
N SER A 60 -6.27 -58.64 8.58
CA SER A 60 -5.31 -59.35 9.44
C SER A 60 -3.89 -59.03 8.99
N ALA A 61 -2.93 -59.12 9.91
CA ALA A 61 -1.51 -59.03 9.58
C ALA A 61 -1.10 -60.07 8.51
N GLU A 62 -1.80 -61.20 8.46
CA GLU A 62 -1.60 -62.23 7.44
C GLU A 62 -2.07 -61.79 6.05
N CYS A 63 -3.21 -61.09 5.97
CA CYS A 63 -3.69 -60.47 4.72
C CYS A 63 -2.71 -59.42 4.23
N ASP A 64 -2.23 -58.56 5.14
CA ASP A 64 -1.24 -57.54 4.81
C ASP A 64 0.05 -58.15 4.30
N ALA A 65 0.59 -59.16 4.99
CA ALA A 65 1.82 -59.85 4.59
C ALA A 65 1.68 -60.54 3.22
N LEU A 66 0.52 -61.18 2.97
CA LEU A 66 0.23 -61.83 1.70
C LEU A 66 0.20 -60.80 0.55
N LEU A 67 -0.58 -59.74 0.71
CA LEU A 67 -0.74 -58.71 -0.33
C LEU A 67 0.55 -57.92 -0.52
N ALA A 68 1.26 -57.57 0.56
CA ALA A 68 2.58 -56.94 0.50
C ALA A 68 3.60 -57.81 -0.26
N GLY A 69 3.61 -59.12 -0.04
CA GLY A 69 4.49 -60.04 -0.76
C GLY A 69 4.25 -60.04 -2.27
N HIS A 70 2.99 -59.92 -2.71
CA HIS A 70 2.67 -59.79 -4.13
C HIS A 70 3.02 -58.41 -4.70
N MET A 71 2.79 -57.35 -3.93
CA MET A 71 3.12 -55.98 -4.34
C MET A 71 4.64 -55.75 -4.41
N ALA A 72 5.45 -56.42 -3.57
CA ALA A 72 6.91 -56.35 -3.64
C ALA A 72 7.45 -56.85 -5.00
N GLY A 73 6.76 -57.80 -5.64
CA GLY A 73 7.10 -58.27 -6.99
C GLY A 73 6.80 -57.26 -8.12
N LEU A 74 6.25 -56.08 -7.80
CA LEU A 74 5.94 -55.00 -8.74
C LEU A 74 6.98 -53.87 -8.72
N GLU A 75 8.16 -54.10 -8.13
CA GLU A 75 9.31 -53.19 -8.25
C GLU A 75 9.60 -52.91 -9.74
N GLY A 76 9.29 -51.68 -10.19
CA GLY A 76 9.41 -51.25 -11.59
C GLY A 76 8.09 -51.04 -12.34
N GLU A 77 6.96 -51.54 -11.83
CA GLU A 77 5.63 -51.35 -12.41
C GLU A 77 4.77 -50.40 -11.58
N LEU A 78 5.19 -49.14 -11.56
CA LEU A 78 4.67 -48.08 -10.71
C LEU A 78 3.14 -47.99 -10.64
N TYR A 79 2.50 -47.83 -11.80
CA TYR A 79 1.06 -47.63 -11.91
C TYR A 79 0.28 -48.92 -11.66
N VAL A 80 0.90 -50.09 -11.88
CA VAL A 80 0.30 -51.39 -11.55
C VAL A 80 0.33 -51.61 -10.05
N SER A 81 1.44 -51.28 -9.40
CA SER A 81 1.58 -51.30 -7.94
C SER A 81 0.56 -50.36 -7.29
N GLU A 82 0.37 -49.16 -7.84
CA GLU A 82 -0.65 -48.22 -7.38
C GLU A 82 -2.06 -48.79 -7.56
N ALA A 83 -2.42 -49.26 -8.76
CA ALA A 83 -3.73 -49.86 -9.02
C ALA A 83 -3.98 -51.13 -8.17
N ALA A 84 -2.93 -51.90 -7.86
CA ALA A 84 -3.01 -53.04 -6.97
C ALA A 84 -3.22 -52.62 -5.51
N LEU A 85 -2.52 -51.59 -5.06
CA LEU A 85 -2.77 -50.99 -3.75
C LEU A 85 -4.24 -50.53 -3.65
N LEU A 86 -4.75 -49.84 -4.67
CA LEU A 86 -6.17 -49.44 -4.76
C LEU A 86 -7.13 -50.60 -4.58
N ALA A 87 -6.89 -51.67 -5.32
CA ALA A 87 -7.70 -52.86 -5.28
C ALA A 87 -7.68 -53.52 -3.89
N CYS A 88 -6.65 -53.29 -3.08
CA CYS A 88 -6.46 -53.91 -1.76
C CYS A 88 -6.96 -53.06 -0.58
N LEU A 89 -7.28 -51.77 -0.76
CA LEU A 89 -7.49 -50.84 0.37
C LEU A 89 -8.55 -51.27 1.38
N HIS A 90 -9.65 -51.85 0.92
CA HIS A 90 -10.76 -52.26 1.80
C HIS A 90 -10.42 -53.46 2.69
N VAL A 91 -9.37 -54.22 2.33
CA VAL A 91 -8.92 -55.43 3.02
C VAL A 91 -7.61 -55.27 3.78
N LEU A 92 -6.87 -54.17 3.58
CA LEU A 92 -5.64 -53.88 4.33
C LEU A 92 -5.93 -53.35 5.74
N THR A 93 -5.05 -53.63 6.69
CA THR A 93 -5.11 -52.97 8.01
C THR A 93 -4.68 -51.51 7.94
N GLY A 94 -5.07 -50.74 8.97
CA GLY A 94 -4.57 -49.38 9.14
C GLY A 94 -3.05 -49.29 9.27
N VAL A 95 -2.40 -50.34 9.80
CA VAL A 95 -0.94 -50.42 9.92
C VAL A 95 -0.28 -50.49 8.54
N GLN A 96 -0.81 -51.34 7.65
CA GLN A 96 -0.25 -51.45 6.30
C GLN A 96 -0.51 -50.18 5.46
N LEU A 97 -1.68 -49.56 5.59
CA LEU A 97 -1.97 -48.28 4.95
C LEU A 97 -1.01 -47.18 5.43
N ARG A 98 -0.70 -47.16 6.73
CA ARG A 98 0.28 -46.25 7.32
C ARG A 98 1.70 -46.53 6.80
N ALA A 99 2.11 -47.80 6.73
CA ALA A 99 3.40 -48.20 6.19
C ALA A 99 3.57 -47.76 4.72
N GLN A 100 2.50 -47.82 3.92
CA GLN A 100 2.53 -47.28 2.55
C GLN A 100 2.70 -45.77 2.53
N LEU A 101 2.02 -45.02 3.40
CA LEU A 101 2.22 -43.57 3.55
C LEU A 101 3.64 -43.21 4.01
N GLU A 102 4.22 -43.98 4.93
CA GLU A 102 5.60 -43.82 5.39
C GLU A 102 6.59 -44.09 4.25
N ALA A 103 6.38 -45.13 3.45
CA ALA A 103 7.21 -45.37 2.26
C ALA A 103 7.11 -44.22 1.24
N LEU A 104 5.93 -43.60 1.07
CA LEU A 104 5.79 -42.39 0.25
C LEU A 104 6.54 -41.20 0.83
N HIS A 105 6.57 -41.08 2.15
CA HIS A 105 7.34 -40.04 2.84
C HIS A 105 8.83 -40.20 2.55
N ASP A 106 9.37 -41.42 2.64
CA ASP A 106 10.79 -41.70 2.38
C ASP A 106 11.18 -41.41 0.93
N ILE A 107 10.36 -41.82 -0.04
CA ILE A 107 10.61 -41.52 -1.46
C ILE A 107 10.57 -40.00 -1.70
N ALA A 108 9.61 -39.32 -1.08
CA ALA A 108 9.49 -37.88 -1.22
C ALA A 108 10.60 -37.12 -0.50
N ALA A 109 11.18 -37.66 0.57
CA ALA A 109 12.29 -37.05 1.30
C ALA A 109 13.49 -36.78 0.38
N ASP A 110 13.64 -37.58 -0.68
CA ASP A 110 14.60 -37.34 -1.75
C ASP A 110 14.36 -35.96 -2.41
N ARG A 111 15.45 -35.22 -2.69
CA ARG A 111 15.37 -33.82 -3.15
C ARG A 111 14.99 -33.70 -4.64
N ASP A 112 14.64 -34.81 -5.28
CA ASP A 112 14.32 -34.86 -6.70
C ASP A 112 12.93 -34.22 -6.99
N PRO A 113 12.85 -33.22 -7.89
CA PRO A 113 11.57 -32.66 -8.34
C PRO A 113 10.62 -33.70 -8.99
N THR A 114 11.13 -34.77 -9.58
CA THR A 114 10.30 -35.86 -10.09
C THR A 114 9.66 -36.65 -8.95
N ALA A 115 10.41 -36.94 -7.88
CA ALA A 115 9.90 -37.56 -6.65
C ALA A 115 8.81 -36.71 -5.98
N LEU A 116 8.87 -35.38 -6.07
CA LEU A 116 7.80 -34.51 -5.58
C LEU A 116 6.51 -34.65 -6.39
N THR A 117 6.58 -34.59 -7.72
CA THR A 117 5.40 -34.73 -8.59
C THR A 117 4.74 -36.09 -8.37
N PHE A 118 5.58 -37.10 -8.26
CA PHE A 118 5.20 -38.46 -7.96
C PHE A 118 4.53 -38.60 -6.58
N PHE A 119 5.12 -38.06 -5.52
CA PHE A 119 4.52 -38.02 -4.18
C PHE A 119 3.13 -37.37 -4.22
N ARG A 120 2.96 -36.26 -4.94
CA ARG A 120 1.67 -35.57 -5.03
C ARG A 120 0.59 -36.45 -5.63
N LEU A 121 0.89 -37.14 -6.73
CA LEU A 121 -0.06 -38.06 -7.38
C LEU A 121 -0.42 -39.21 -6.46
N ARG A 122 0.57 -39.84 -5.82
CA ARG A 122 0.35 -40.97 -4.92
C ARG A 122 -0.36 -40.60 -3.62
N PHE A 123 -0.01 -39.47 -3.02
CA PHE A 123 -0.67 -38.99 -1.82
C PHE A 123 -2.12 -38.58 -2.12
N ARG A 124 -2.38 -37.96 -3.28
CA ARG A 124 -3.74 -37.67 -3.75
C ARG A 124 -4.54 -38.96 -3.92
N LEU A 125 -3.94 -39.94 -4.57
CA LEU A 125 -4.55 -41.24 -4.77
C LEU A 125 -4.94 -41.84 -3.42
N TYR A 126 -3.98 -41.93 -2.50
CA TYR A 126 -4.20 -42.40 -1.13
C TYR A 126 -5.37 -41.67 -0.42
N LEU A 127 -5.51 -40.36 -0.59
CA LEU A 127 -6.62 -39.63 0.02
C LEU A 127 -7.98 -39.99 -0.59
N HIS A 128 -8.12 -40.04 -1.92
CA HIS A 128 -9.38 -40.50 -2.57
C HIS A 128 -9.74 -41.95 -2.20
N CYS A 129 -8.71 -42.74 -1.94
CA CYS A 129 -8.84 -44.11 -1.51
C CYS A 129 -9.41 -44.23 -0.11
N LEU A 130 -8.88 -43.41 0.80
CA LEU A 130 -9.38 -43.31 2.15
C LEU A 130 -10.82 -42.76 2.14
N GLU A 131 -11.13 -41.76 1.31
CA GLU A 131 -12.47 -41.22 1.10
C GLU A 131 -13.48 -42.32 0.72
N VAL A 132 -13.16 -43.13 -0.31
CA VAL A 132 -14.05 -44.22 -0.76
C VAL A 132 -14.15 -45.35 0.26
N ALA A 133 -13.06 -45.68 0.95
CA ALA A 133 -13.09 -46.68 2.01
C ALA A 133 -13.99 -46.24 3.18
N LEU A 134 -13.97 -44.94 3.52
CA LEU A 134 -14.82 -44.34 4.55
C LEU A 134 -16.30 -44.32 4.13
N ASP A 135 -16.60 -44.03 2.86
CA ASP A 135 -17.96 -43.98 2.32
C ASP A 135 -18.62 -45.37 2.21
N GLN A 136 -17.88 -46.38 1.76
CA GLN A 136 -18.44 -47.71 1.49
C GLN A 136 -18.73 -48.55 2.73
N ARG A 137 -18.09 -48.24 3.86
CA ARG A 137 -18.18 -49.05 5.09
C ARG A 137 -18.42 -48.18 6.32
N PRO A 138 -19.57 -47.46 6.36
CA PRO A 138 -19.90 -46.66 7.53
C PRO A 138 -19.94 -47.53 8.78
N ASP A 139 -20.30 -48.81 8.73
CA ASP A 139 -20.32 -49.75 9.87
C ASP A 139 -18.99 -49.92 10.59
N VAL A 140 -17.88 -49.91 9.85
CA VAL A 140 -16.52 -50.07 10.36
C VAL A 140 -16.06 -48.78 11.05
N PHE A 141 -16.41 -47.64 10.47
CA PHE A 141 -16.02 -46.32 10.96
C PHE A 141 -17.06 -45.69 11.92
N ALA A 142 -18.29 -46.25 11.98
CA ALA A 142 -19.41 -45.80 12.81
C ALA A 142 -19.24 -46.13 14.29
N ARG A 143 -18.26 -46.97 14.65
CA ARG A 143 -17.86 -47.14 16.06
C ARG A 143 -17.42 -45.80 16.70
N PHE A 144 -17.19 -44.76 15.90
CA PHE A 144 -16.71 -43.44 16.34
C PHE A 144 -17.72 -42.27 16.20
N SER A 145 -19.03 -42.52 16.02
CA SER A 145 -20.20 -41.63 16.32
C SER A 145 -21.21 -41.44 15.18
N GLU A 146 -22.44 -41.05 15.55
CA GLU A 146 -23.58 -40.68 14.70
C GLU A 146 -23.38 -39.38 13.89
N THR A 147 -22.19 -38.78 13.94
CA THR A 147 -21.82 -37.57 13.20
C THR A 147 -20.71 -37.90 12.21
N GLU A 148 -20.79 -37.35 10.99
CA GLU A 148 -19.84 -37.49 9.87
C GLU A 148 -18.42 -37.89 10.29
N SER A 149 -17.86 -38.93 9.68
CA SER A 149 -16.49 -39.40 9.98
C SER A 149 -15.52 -38.23 9.93
N HIS A 150 -14.94 -37.88 11.09
CA HIS A 150 -13.97 -36.79 11.21
C HIS A 150 -12.78 -36.99 10.25
N GLU A 151 -12.38 -38.24 9.98
CA GLU A 151 -11.34 -38.57 8.99
C GLU A 151 -11.79 -38.21 7.56
N GLY A 152 -13.04 -38.48 7.20
CA GLY A 152 -13.58 -38.14 5.88
C GLY A 152 -13.52 -36.65 5.61
N VAL A 153 -13.92 -35.83 6.60
CA VAL A 153 -13.82 -34.37 6.51
C VAL A 153 -12.35 -33.93 6.35
N VAL A 154 -11.42 -34.53 7.08
CA VAL A 154 -9.99 -34.20 6.97
C VAL A 154 -9.44 -34.56 5.59
N VAL A 155 -9.82 -35.72 5.06
CA VAL A 155 -9.46 -36.19 3.71
C VAL A 155 -9.98 -35.25 2.64
N GLU A 156 -11.28 -34.91 2.69
CA GLU A 156 -11.92 -33.99 1.75
C GLU A 156 -11.22 -32.61 1.76
N GLN A 157 -10.93 -32.07 2.96
CA GLN A 157 -10.25 -30.79 3.09
C GLN A 157 -8.78 -30.86 2.61
N LEU A 158 -8.07 -31.96 2.83
CA LEU A 158 -6.71 -32.16 2.30
C LEU A 158 -6.71 -32.21 0.77
N LEU A 159 -7.64 -32.94 0.17
CA LEU A 159 -7.83 -33.00 -1.28
C LEU A 159 -8.10 -31.60 -1.84
N ALA A 160 -9.00 -30.84 -1.21
CA ALA A 160 -9.30 -29.47 -1.61
C ALA A 160 -8.08 -28.54 -1.52
N VAL A 161 -7.24 -28.68 -0.48
CA VAL A 161 -5.97 -27.93 -0.36
C VAL A 161 -5.00 -28.32 -1.47
N MET A 162 -4.92 -29.61 -1.82
CA MET A 162 -4.07 -30.09 -2.91
C MET A 162 -4.54 -29.58 -4.27
N ASP A 163 -5.83 -29.55 -4.52
CA ASP A 163 -6.44 -29.00 -5.74
C ASP A 163 -6.16 -27.50 -5.90
N ALA A 164 -6.29 -26.76 -4.80
CA ALA A 164 -5.94 -25.34 -4.79
C ALA A 164 -4.45 -25.12 -5.11
N SER A 165 -3.56 -26.02 -4.68
CA SER A 165 -2.11 -25.90 -4.95
C SER A 165 -1.71 -26.29 -6.38
N THR A 166 -2.45 -27.20 -7.02
CA THR A 166 -2.09 -27.80 -8.33
C THR A 166 -2.73 -27.08 -9.51
N SER A 167 -3.93 -26.53 -9.34
CA SER A 167 -4.70 -25.92 -10.42
C SER A 167 -4.05 -24.65 -11.03
N GLY A 168 -2.96 -24.13 -10.44
CA GLY A 168 -2.33 -22.88 -10.88
C GLY A 168 -3.25 -21.66 -10.76
N SER A 169 -4.51 -21.86 -10.34
CA SER A 169 -5.40 -20.86 -9.82
C SER A 169 -4.61 -20.16 -8.75
N ARG A 170 -4.22 -18.91 -9.02
CA ARG A 170 -3.55 -18.08 -8.03
C ARG A 170 -4.38 -18.20 -6.74
N PRO A 171 -3.76 -18.43 -5.57
CA PRO A 171 -4.43 -18.38 -4.25
C PRO A 171 -4.92 -16.96 -3.90
N ASP A 172 -5.26 -16.17 -4.92
CA ASP A 172 -5.83 -14.84 -4.87
C ASP A 172 -7.34 -14.84 -4.69
N SER A 173 -8.04 -15.96 -4.95
CA SER A 173 -9.39 -16.11 -4.43
C SER A 173 -9.31 -16.10 -2.91
N ALA A 174 -10.18 -15.32 -2.27
CA ALA A 174 -10.24 -15.21 -0.81
C ALA A 174 -10.45 -16.57 -0.09
N ASP A 175 -10.74 -17.64 -0.87
CA ASP A 175 -11.22 -18.93 -0.40
C ASP A 175 -10.11 -19.96 -0.10
N GLY A 176 -8.89 -19.79 -0.62
CA GLY A 176 -7.81 -20.79 -0.49
C GLY A 176 -7.30 -21.00 0.94
N PHE A 177 -7.13 -19.94 1.72
CA PHE A 177 -6.66 -20.03 3.11
C PHE A 177 -7.74 -20.46 4.11
N PRO A 178 -9.02 -20.05 3.96
CA PRO A 178 -10.12 -20.65 4.69
C PRO A 178 -10.18 -22.18 4.62
N LEU A 179 -9.77 -22.82 3.51
CA LEU A 179 -9.69 -24.29 3.41
C LEU A 179 -8.65 -24.89 4.35
N ILE A 180 -7.45 -24.31 4.40
CA ILE A 180 -6.36 -24.77 5.26
C ILE A 180 -6.74 -24.65 6.75
N TRP A 181 -7.38 -23.54 7.11
CA TRP A 181 -7.83 -23.34 8.49
C TRP A 181 -9.00 -24.26 8.83
N ARG A 182 -9.91 -24.51 7.88
CA ARG A 182 -10.97 -25.53 8.04
C ARG A 182 -10.41 -26.93 8.22
N LEU A 183 -9.36 -27.31 7.48
CA LEU A 183 -8.64 -28.58 7.66
C LEU A 183 -8.10 -28.72 9.09
N LEU A 184 -7.32 -27.73 9.54
CA LEU A 184 -6.70 -27.72 10.88
C LEU A 184 -7.76 -27.70 12.00
N TRP A 185 -8.88 -27.01 11.78
CA TRP A 185 -10.01 -27.01 12.69
C TRP A 185 -10.79 -28.33 12.68
N GLY A 186 -10.96 -28.95 11.51
CA GLY A 186 -11.63 -30.25 11.35
C GLY A 186 -10.90 -31.36 12.12
N MET A 187 -9.56 -31.36 12.08
CA MET A 187 -8.71 -32.31 12.81
C MET A 187 -8.83 -32.23 14.34
N THR A 188 -9.38 -31.13 14.88
CA THR A 188 -9.36 -30.82 16.31
C THR A 188 -10.74 -30.79 16.95
N ARG A 189 -11.81 -30.78 16.15
CA ARG A 189 -13.20 -30.79 16.61
C ARG A 189 -13.71 -32.18 17.04
N GLY A 190 -12.98 -33.25 16.74
CA GLY A 190 -13.22 -34.57 17.31
C GLY A 190 -13.03 -34.52 18.82
N GLY A 191 -14.14 -34.59 19.57
CA GLY A 191 -14.24 -34.16 20.95
C GLY A 191 -13.20 -34.72 21.94
N ARG A 192 -13.13 -34.06 23.11
CA ARG A 192 -12.21 -34.28 24.27
C ARG A 192 -12.04 -35.72 24.79
N ARG A 193 -12.66 -36.73 24.19
CA ARG A 193 -12.51 -38.15 24.58
C ARG A 193 -11.47 -38.80 23.68
N ASN A 194 -10.21 -38.77 24.12
CA ASN A 194 -9.11 -39.66 23.68
C ASN A 194 -9.18 -40.11 22.21
N VAL A 195 -9.29 -39.17 21.26
CA VAL A 195 -9.00 -39.44 19.84
C VAL A 195 -7.49 -39.42 19.69
N SER A 196 -6.83 -40.38 20.34
CA SER A 196 -5.46 -40.71 20.03
C SER A 196 -5.46 -41.33 18.63
N GLN A 197 -5.11 -40.47 17.66
CA GLN A 197 -4.70 -40.77 16.29
C GLN A 197 -5.87 -40.89 15.29
N LEU A 198 -5.82 -40.10 14.20
CA LEU A 198 -6.44 -40.57 12.96
C LEU A 198 -5.61 -41.80 12.62
N GLU A 199 -6.19 -42.99 12.72
CA GLU A 199 -5.44 -44.24 12.59
C GLU A 199 -4.75 -44.30 11.21
N HIS A 200 -5.38 -43.69 10.22
CA HIS A 200 -4.97 -43.74 8.83
C HIS A 200 -4.21 -42.49 8.35
N LEU A 201 -4.28 -41.36 9.07
CA LEU A 201 -3.58 -40.12 8.70
C LEU A 201 -2.73 -39.57 9.86
N PRO A 202 -1.49 -40.05 10.03
CA PRO A 202 -0.56 -39.54 11.03
C PRO A 202 -0.28 -38.05 10.84
N ASP A 203 -0.10 -37.33 11.95
CA ASP A 203 0.18 -35.89 11.95
C ASP A 203 1.46 -35.54 11.18
N ASP A 204 2.44 -36.43 11.23
CA ASP A 204 3.73 -36.28 10.55
C ASP A 204 3.56 -36.35 9.03
N THR A 205 2.70 -37.24 8.55
CA THR A 205 2.34 -37.35 7.14
C THR A 205 1.57 -36.12 6.68
N ILE A 206 0.61 -35.65 7.46
CA ILE A 206 -0.15 -34.42 7.15
C ILE A 206 0.80 -33.22 7.11
N ALA A 207 1.64 -33.06 8.13
CA ALA A 207 2.63 -31.98 8.19
C ALA A 207 3.58 -32.04 7.00
N PHE A 208 4.12 -33.21 6.68
CA PHE A 208 5.00 -33.39 5.54
C PHE A 208 4.31 -33.07 4.21
N ALA A 209 3.08 -33.56 4.03
CA ALA A 209 2.27 -33.23 2.86
C ALA A 209 2.11 -31.72 2.72
N LEU A 210 1.64 -31.03 3.77
CA LEU A 210 1.46 -29.57 3.76
C LEU A 210 2.77 -28.80 3.51
N GLN A 211 3.91 -29.28 4.04
CA GLN A 211 5.25 -28.74 3.72
C GLN A 211 5.58 -28.89 2.22
N ARG A 212 5.33 -30.07 1.64
CA ARG A 212 5.61 -30.39 0.23
C ARG A 212 4.66 -29.67 -0.74
N PHE A 213 3.43 -29.37 -0.31
CA PHE A 213 2.52 -28.46 -0.97
C PHE A 213 2.89 -26.99 -0.77
N ARG A 214 4.02 -26.71 -0.11
CA ARG A 214 4.56 -25.36 0.13
C ARG A 214 3.58 -24.46 0.88
N LEU A 215 2.77 -25.01 1.78
CA LEU A 215 1.79 -24.26 2.55
C LEU A 215 2.41 -23.03 3.23
N GLY A 216 3.54 -23.22 3.91
CA GLY A 216 4.26 -22.15 4.58
C GLY A 216 4.68 -21.04 3.61
N ASN A 217 5.24 -21.40 2.45
CA ASN A 217 5.65 -20.44 1.43
C ASN A 217 4.46 -19.72 0.80
N MET A 218 3.39 -20.45 0.46
CA MET A 218 2.15 -19.86 -0.07
C MET A 218 1.55 -18.85 0.90
N LEU A 219 1.52 -19.19 2.19
CA LEU A 219 1.02 -18.30 3.23
C LEU A 219 1.92 -17.08 3.39
N GLN A 220 3.24 -17.23 3.41
CA GLN A 220 4.19 -16.11 3.44
C GLN A 220 4.09 -15.22 2.20
N GLU A 221 4.00 -15.81 1.01
CA GLU A 221 3.82 -15.09 -0.26
C GLU A 221 2.51 -14.31 -0.25
N LYS A 222 1.41 -14.94 0.20
CA LYS A 222 0.11 -14.27 0.30
C LYS A 222 0.13 -13.15 1.31
N LEU A 223 0.70 -13.39 2.48
CA LEU A 223 0.85 -12.40 3.53
C LEU A 223 1.68 -11.22 3.01
N GLY A 224 2.81 -11.48 2.36
CA GLY A 224 3.65 -10.46 1.72
C GLY A 224 2.96 -9.73 0.57
N GLN A 225 2.11 -10.39 -0.21
CA GLN A 225 1.29 -9.76 -1.25
C GLN A 225 0.22 -8.83 -0.64
N LEU A 226 -0.51 -9.31 0.37
CA LEU A 226 -1.55 -8.53 1.05
C LEU A 226 -0.95 -7.34 1.81
N SER A 227 0.20 -7.52 2.47
CA SER A 227 0.93 -6.46 3.16
C SER A 227 1.44 -5.40 2.17
N ARG A 228 2.06 -5.79 1.05
CA ARG A 228 2.49 -4.84 -0.01
C ARG A 228 1.32 -4.14 -0.70
N ALA A 229 0.15 -4.77 -0.70
CA ALA A 229 -1.09 -4.16 -1.18
C ALA A 229 -1.84 -3.38 -0.09
N TYR A 230 -1.26 -3.26 1.12
CA TYR A 230 -1.83 -2.58 2.30
C TYR A 230 -3.23 -3.06 2.68
N ARG A 231 -3.54 -4.33 2.39
CA ARG A 231 -4.83 -4.97 2.69
C ARG A 231 -4.83 -5.55 4.11
N TRP A 232 -4.54 -4.72 5.11
CA TRP A 232 -4.32 -5.15 6.49
C TRP A 232 -5.48 -5.92 7.13
N ARG A 233 -6.72 -5.63 6.73
CA ARG A 233 -7.88 -6.43 7.14
C ARG A 233 -7.75 -7.89 6.71
N HIS A 234 -7.36 -8.13 5.46
CA HIS A 234 -7.19 -9.48 4.93
C HIS A 234 -5.94 -10.16 5.53
N VAL A 235 -4.86 -9.41 5.78
CA VAL A 235 -3.70 -9.89 6.55
C VAL A 235 -4.14 -10.40 7.91
N ARG A 236 -4.98 -9.64 8.61
CA ARG A 236 -5.55 -10.01 9.92
C ARG A 236 -6.46 -11.23 9.83
N GLU A 237 -7.37 -11.29 8.87
CA GLU A 237 -8.26 -12.44 8.67
C GLU A 237 -7.44 -13.72 8.40
N LEU A 238 -6.39 -13.60 7.59
CA LEU A 238 -5.46 -14.69 7.26
C LEU A 238 -4.72 -15.22 8.50
N VAL A 239 -4.17 -14.32 9.33
CA VAL A 239 -3.42 -14.70 10.54
C VAL A 239 -4.33 -15.12 11.70
N LYS A 240 -5.52 -14.52 11.83
CA LYS A 240 -6.50 -14.91 12.86
C LYS A 240 -6.89 -16.39 12.74
N GLY A 241 -6.89 -16.93 11.52
CA GLY A 241 -7.05 -18.38 11.30
C GLY A 241 -6.01 -19.20 12.04
N VAL A 242 -4.73 -18.78 12.04
CA VAL A 242 -3.62 -19.42 12.77
C VAL A 242 -3.88 -19.38 14.27
N GLY A 243 -4.18 -18.20 14.84
CA GLY A 243 -4.47 -18.06 16.27
C GLY A 243 -5.67 -18.90 16.73
N GLY A 244 -6.68 -19.03 15.86
CA GLY A 244 -7.84 -19.87 16.09
C GLY A 244 -7.52 -21.36 16.23
N VAL A 245 -6.44 -21.87 15.61
CA VAL A 245 -6.08 -23.30 15.68
C VAL A 245 -4.83 -23.57 16.52
N ALA A 246 -3.98 -22.58 16.77
CA ALA A 246 -2.68 -22.75 17.41
C ALA A 246 -2.74 -23.25 18.87
N HIS A 247 -3.85 -23.02 19.57
CA HIS A 247 -4.06 -23.51 20.93
C HIS A 247 -4.44 -25.00 20.99
N LEU A 248 -4.72 -25.62 19.85
CA LEU A 248 -5.14 -27.02 19.76
C LEU A 248 -3.88 -27.89 19.62
N PRO A 249 -3.59 -28.82 20.55
CA PRO A 249 -2.30 -29.53 20.61
C PRO A 249 -1.87 -30.19 19.30
N ARG A 250 -2.83 -30.79 18.58
CA ARG A 250 -2.60 -31.47 17.31
C ARG A 250 -2.29 -30.51 16.17
N ALA A 251 -3.10 -29.47 16.00
CA ALA A 251 -2.84 -28.43 15.02
C ALA A 251 -1.52 -27.71 15.31
N ARG A 252 -1.19 -27.52 16.60
CA ARG A 252 0.09 -26.98 17.05
C ARG A 252 1.27 -27.83 16.57
N ALA A 253 1.25 -29.16 16.78
CA ALA A 253 2.31 -30.06 16.34
C ALA A 253 2.51 -30.02 14.81
N ILE A 254 1.42 -29.96 14.05
CA ILE A 254 1.47 -29.82 12.58
C ILE A 254 2.02 -28.44 12.19
N LEU A 255 1.56 -27.36 12.84
CA LEU A 255 2.01 -26.00 12.56
C LEU A 255 3.48 -25.78 12.91
N GLU A 256 4.00 -26.38 13.99
CA GLU A 256 5.42 -26.33 14.36
C GLU A 256 6.30 -26.85 13.23
N LYS A 257 5.86 -27.91 12.56
CA LYS A 257 6.56 -28.49 11.40
C LYS A 257 6.34 -27.65 10.14
N VAL A 258 5.11 -27.30 9.81
CA VAL A 258 4.78 -26.69 8.51
C VAL A 258 5.10 -25.20 8.45
N LEU A 259 4.99 -24.51 9.57
CA LEU A 259 5.08 -23.07 9.67
C LEU A 259 5.85 -22.69 10.95
N PRO A 260 7.19 -22.76 10.96
CA PRO A 260 8.00 -22.53 12.16
C PRO A 260 7.73 -21.19 12.88
N LYS A 261 7.22 -20.19 12.14
CA LYS A 261 6.89 -18.84 12.64
C LYS A 261 5.44 -18.70 13.14
N TYR A 262 4.65 -19.78 13.21
CA TYR A 262 3.21 -19.70 13.51
C TYR A 262 2.92 -19.08 14.88
N ALA A 263 3.76 -19.32 15.90
CA ALA A 263 3.54 -18.83 17.25
C ALA A 263 3.49 -17.29 17.31
N MET A 264 4.40 -16.63 16.59
CA MET A 264 4.40 -15.16 16.47
C MET A 264 3.15 -14.64 15.79
N TRP A 265 2.64 -15.36 14.79
CA TRP A 265 1.43 -14.98 14.08
C TRP A 265 0.18 -15.27 14.92
N ALA A 266 0.16 -16.37 15.66
CA ALA A 266 -0.93 -16.71 16.56
C ALA A 266 -1.09 -15.69 17.70
N ALA A 267 0.03 -15.16 18.22
CA ALA A 267 0.05 -14.11 19.25
C ALA A 267 -0.23 -12.70 18.68
N TRP A 268 -0.25 -12.52 17.35
CA TRP A 268 -0.40 -11.21 16.76
C TRP A 268 -1.85 -10.70 16.84
N GLU A 269 -2.09 -9.77 17.78
CA GLU A 269 -3.36 -9.07 17.93
C GLU A 269 -3.23 -7.57 17.58
N PRO A 270 -3.46 -7.18 16.31
CA PRO A 270 -3.41 -5.77 15.93
C PRO A 270 -4.66 -5.02 16.39
N ASP A 271 -4.52 -3.69 16.58
CA ASP A 271 -5.66 -2.81 16.83
C ASP A 271 -6.59 -2.77 15.59
N LYS A 272 -7.80 -3.29 15.77
CA LYS A 272 -8.81 -3.43 14.71
C LYS A 272 -9.25 -2.07 14.18
N GLU A 273 -9.40 -1.08 15.05
CA GLU A 273 -9.86 0.26 14.69
C GLU A 273 -8.74 1.03 13.99
N ARG A 274 -7.48 0.84 14.40
CA ARG A 274 -6.30 1.34 13.67
C ARG A 274 -6.24 0.80 12.24
N LEU A 275 -6.32 -0.52 12.06
CA LEU A 275 -6.31 -1.10 10.71
C LEU A 275 -7.48 -0.63 9.82
N LYS A 276 -8.64 -0.37 10.42
CA LYS A 276 -9.80 0.20 9.73
C LYS A 276 -9.56 1.66 9.32
N ARG A 277 -8.92 2.46 10.18
CA ARG A 277 -8.50 3.84 9.87
C ARG A 277 -7.50 3.87 8.73
N TRP A 278 -6.53 2.96 8.69
CA TRP A 278 -5.52 2.90 7.63
C TRP A 278 -6.08 2.54 6.26
N GLY A 279 -7.23 1.86 6.22
CA GLY A 279 -7.96 1.61 4.98
C GLY A 279 -8.66 2.84 4.38
N ARG A 280 -8.60 4.02 5.03
CA ARG A 280 -9.25 5.25 4.54
C ARG A 280 -8.48 5.90 3.38
N PRO A 281 -9.16 6.66 2.50
CA PRO A 281 -8.53 7.32 1.36
C PRO A 281 -7.39 8.29 1.70
N ALA A 282 -7.40 8.91 2.89
CA ALA A 282 -6.39 9.89 3.30
C ALA A 282 -4.96 9.32 3.35
N ALA A 283 -4.80 8.06 3.75
CA ALA A 283 -3.49 7.39 3.80
C ALA A 283 -3.07 6.82 2.44
N ALA A 284 -4.01 6.61 1.51
CA ALA A 284 -3.80 5.86 0.27
C ALA A 284 -2.64 6.37 -0.61
N PRO A 285 -2.45 7.69 -0.81
CA PRO A 285 -1.33 8.21 -1.60
C PRO A 285 0.04 7.95 -0.95
N HIS A 286 0.07 7.75 0.37
CA HIS A 286 1.28 7.72 1.18
C HIS A 286 1.66 6.33 1.67
N LEU A 287 0.92 5.29 1.27
CA LEU A 287 1.08 3.95 1.85
C LEU A 287 2.51 3.39 1.72
N ARG A 288 3.23 3.74 0.65
CA ARG A 288 4.63 3.36 0.44
C ARG A 288 5.60 4.02 1.41
N LEU A 289 5.43 5.32 1.65
CA LEU A 289 6.27 6.06 2.59
C LEU A 289 6.00 5.63 4.03
N LEU A 290 4.76 5.26 4.33
CA LEU A 290 4.32 4.78 5.65
C LEU A 290 4.52 3.27 5.86
N GLU A 291 5.05 2.55 4.86
CA GLU A 291 5.24 1.09 4.94
C GLU A 291 6.03 0.67 6.20
N PRO A 292 7.15 1.32 6.58
CA PRO A 292 7.88 0.95 7.80
C PRO A 292 7.01 1.03 9.06
N LEU A 293 6.14 2.03 9.17
CA LEU A 293 5.24 2.20 10.31
C LEU A 293 4.10 1.17 10.29
N PHE A 294 3.52 0.89 9.12
CA PHE A 294 2.51 -0.16 9.03
C PHE A 294 3.07 -1.54 9.31
N LEU A 295 4.33 -1.77 8.96
CA LEU A 295 5.06 -2.96 9.36
C LEU A 295 5.16 -3.03 10.89
N LEU A 296 5.28 -1.95 11.67
CA LEU A 296 5.27 -2.07 13.14
C LEU A 296 4.00 -2.75 13.68
N GLU A 297 2.85 -2.50 13.06
CA GLU A 297 1.56 -3.07 13.49
C GLU A 297 1.21 -4.40 12.79
N GLY A 298 1.80 -4.72 11.63
CA GLY A 298 1.51 -5.96 10.89
C GLY A 298 2.03 -7.24 11.59
N PRO A 299 1.81 -8.44 11.04
CA PRO A 299 2.43 -9.68 11.53
C PRO A 299 3.89 -9.79 11.10
N ASP A 300 4.80 -10.20 11.99
CA ASP A 300 6.24 -10.30 11.65
C ASP A 300 6.48 -11.34 10.54
N THR A 301 6.76 -10.84 9.34
CA THR A 301 7.12 -11.66 8.18
C THR A 301 8.63 -11.87 8.07
N THR A 302 9.42 -11.04 8.74
CA THR A 302 10.89 -11.05 8.68
C THR A 302 11.49 -12.09 9.63
N GLY A 303 10.80 -12.38 10.74
CA GLY A 303 11.35 -13.18 11.84
C GLY A 303 12.39 -12.44 12.68
N SER A 304 12.46 -11.11 12.55
CA SER A 304 13.34 -10.27 13.36
C SER A 304 12.84 -10.07 14.79
N GLN A 305 11.63 -10.54 15.12
CA GLN A 305 10.97 -10.40 16.42
C GLN A 305 10.78 -8.95 16.90
N ARG A 306 11.12 -7.95 16.08
CA ARG A 306 10.96 -6.52 16.41
C ARG A 306 9.53 -6.16 16.81
N ARG A 307 8.55 -6.91 16.34
CA ARG A 307 7.12 -6.70 16.64
C ARG A 307 6.65 -7.41 17.90
N THR A 308 7.27 -8.54 18.24
CA THR A 308 7.08 -9.17 19.54
C THR A 308 7.49 -8.21 20.65
N LEU A 309 8.46 -7.32 20.40
CA LEU A 309 8.86 -6.27 21.34
C LEU A 309 7.78 -5.18 21.51
N LEU A 310 7.14 -4.71 20.42
CA LEU A 310 6.02 -3.76 20.49
C LEU A 310 4.80 -4.35 21.22
N GLN A 311 4.57 -5.65 21.07
CA GLN A 311 3.48 -6.33 21.80
C GLN A 311 3.87 -6.65 23.24
N ALA A 312 5.13 -7.02 23.49
CA ALA A 312 5.67 -7.21 24.83
C ALA A 312 5.62 -5.90 25.64
N SER A 313 5.89 -4.75 25.02
CA SER A 313 5.76 -3.44 25.67
C SER A 313 4.30 -3.13 26.03
N LYS A 314 3.33 -3.55 25.21
CA LYS A 314 1.89 -3.43 25.52
C LYS A 314 1.44 -4.36 26.64
N SER A 315 1.97 -5.58 26.66
CA SER A 315 1.56 -6.62 27.60
C SER A 315 2.27 -6.54 28.94
N SER A 316 3.38 -5.79 29.04
CA SER A 316 3.99 -5.48 30.33
C SER A 316 3.06 -4.51 31.05
N PRO A 317 2.33 -4.93 32.09
CA PRO A 317 1.72 -3.96 32.97
C PRO A 317 2.87 -3.12 33.53
N ALA A 318 2.65 -1.83 33.73
CA ALA A 318 3.52 -1.01 34.56
C ALA A 318 3.40 -1.51 36.02
N GLU A 319 3.88 -2.72 36.31
CA GLU A 319 4.06 -3.20 37.68
C GLU A 319 5.21 -2.39 38.26
N GLY A 320 4.81 -1.48 39.17
CA GLY A 320 5.61 -0.63 40.02
C GLY A 320 7.12 -0.81 40.00
N CYS A 321 7.81 0.22 39.50
CA CYS A 321 9.08 0.63 40.08
C CYS A 321 8.86 1.05 41.54
N CYS A 322 8.68 0.08 42.43
CA CYS A 322 8.91 0.26 43.86
C CYS A 322 10.30 -0.30 44.17
N GLU A 323 11.17 0.62 44.60
CA GLU A 323 12.32 0.41 45.49
C GLU A 323 13.06 -0.93 45.40
N LEU A 324 14.23 -0.89 44.73
CA LEU A 324 15.32 -1.80 45.02
C LEU A 324 15.84 -1.52 46.43
N ASP A 325 15.23 -2.15 47.43
CA ASP A 325 15.88 -2.34 48.72
C ASP A 325 16.75 -3.59 48.66
N GLY A 326 18.05 -3.36 48.86
CA GLY A 326 19.07 -4.41 48.76
C GLY A 326 18.92 -5.43 49.88
N SER A 327 18.67 -6.69 49.52
CA SER A 327 18.91 -7.86 50.38
C SER A 327 18.90 -9.13 49.53
N SER A 328 20.10 -9.63 49.21
CA SER A 328 20.33 -11.08 49.00
C SER A 328 20.05 -11.79 50.34
N PRO A 329 19.51 -13.04 50.41
CA PRO A 329 20.38 -14.21 50.22
C PRO A 329 19.72 -15.56 49.81
N VAL A 330 20.58 -16.46 49.29
CA VAL A 330 20.76 -17.90 49.63
C VAL A 330 19.52 -18.79 49.94
N VAL A 331 19.35 -19.82 49.12
CA VAL A 331 18.60 -21.11 49.33
C VAL A 331 19.43 -22.03 50.27
N PRO A 332 18.92 -23.00 51.10
CA PRO A 332 17.62 -23.73 51.09
C PRO A 332 16.96 -24.05 52.48
N VAL A 333 15.85 -24.81 52.40
CA VAL A 333 15.30 -25.84 53.33
C VAL A 333 13.98 -25.50 54.04
N VAL A 334 13.09 -26.50 54.03
CA VAL A 334 11.66 -26.62 54.41
C VAL A 334 11.56 -27.28 55.83
N PRO A 335 10.42 -27.44 56.56
CA PRO A 335 9.15 -26.68 56.78
C PRO A 335 8.87 -26.37 58.31
N VAL A 336 7.65 -25.86 58.63
CA VAL A 336 6.80 -26.14 59.83
C VAL A 336 6.40 -24.93 60.73
N VAL A 337 5.11 -24.53 60.59
CA VAL A 337 4.07 -24.16 61.61
C VAL A 337 4.16 -22.79 62.35
N PRO A 338 2.99 -22.18 62.70
CA PRO A 338 2.82 -20.75 62.95
C PRO A 338 2.70 -20.42 64.45
N SER A 339 2.71 -19.13 64.83
CA SER A 339 1.98 -18.56 65.99
C SER A 339 2.25 -17.05 66.21
N SER A 340 1.16 -16.28 66.10
CA SER A 340 0.65 -15.26 67.05
C SER A 340 1.57 -14.22 67.75
N SER A 341 1.12 -12.96 67.56
CA SER A 341 0.70 -11.96 68.57
C SER A 341 1.71 -11.08 69.32
N THR A 342 1.27 -9.82 69.47
CA THR A 342 1.53 -8.83 70.54
C THR A 342 2.96 -8.28 70.61
N SER A 343 3.25 -7.00 70.86
CA SER A 343 2.57 -5.77 71.31
C SER A 343 3.64 -4.66 71.17
N LEU A 344 3.42 -3.34 71.23
CA LEU A 344 3.07 -2.50 72.37
C LEU A 344 3.45 -1.06 71.90
N GLU A 345 2.63 -0.05 72.19
CA GLU A 345 3.03 1.37 72.08
C GLU A 345 4.15 1.73 73.10
N PRO A 346 4.71 2.96 73.10
CA PRO A 346 4.03 4.10 73.77
C PRO A 346 4.18 5.47 73.08
N SER A 347 3.03 6.11 72.86
CA SER A 347 2.63 7.47 73.31
C SER A 347 3.68 8.48 73.82
N TYR A 348 3.57 9.74 73.35
CA TYR A 348 3.51 11.01 74.12
C TYR A 348 3.11 12.17 73.16
N PRO A 349 2.69 13.36 73.65
CA PRO A 349 1.46 14.04 73.23
C PRO A 349 1.77 15.44 72.67
N TRP A 350 0.77 16.17 72.18
CA TRP A 350 0.48 17.56 72.59
C TRP A 350 -0.77 18.09 71.89
N SER A 351 -1.45 18.96 72.63
CA SER A 351 -2.81 19.46 72.47
C SER A 351 -2.94 20.57 71.41
N PRO A 352 -4.19 20.97 71.07
CA PRO A 352 -4.53 21.77 69.90
C PRO A 352 -4.66 23.26 70.22
N GLN A 353 -4.29 24.11 69.26
CA GLN A 353 -4.98 25.36 68.86
C GLN A 353 -4.03 26.20 68.01
N GLU A 354 -4.36 26.37 66.74
CA GLU A 354 -4.46 27.68 66.08
C GLU A 354 -4.92 27.46 64.64
N ALA A 355 -6.23 27.60 64.46
CA ALA A 355 -6.83 27.80 63.16
C ALA A 355 -6.57 29.24 62.72
N SER A 356 -5.76 29.42 61.67
CA SER A 356 -5.72 30.66 60.91
C SER A 356 -5.13 30.40 59.52
N ASN A 357 -5.99 30.57 58.51
CA ASN A 357 -5.67 30.97 57.14
C ASN A 357 -4.57 30.22 56.39
N SER A 358 -4.94 29.08 55.82
CA SER A 358 -4.29 28.55 54.62
C SER A 358 -5.36 28.09 53.64
N TRP A 359 -5.70 28.95 52.68
CA TRP A 359 -6.29 28.50 51.42
C TRP A 359 -5.18 27.75 50.69
N ALA A 360 -5.02 26.47 51.04
CA ALA A 360 -4.14 25.56 50.34
C ALA A 360 -4.66 25.46 48.90
N SER A 361 -4.00 26.20 48.01
CA SER A 361 -4.02 25.92 46.58
C SER A 361 -3.57 24.47 46.45
N THR A 362 -4.51 23.55 46.27
CA THR A 362 -4.19 22.17 45.91
C THR A 362 -3.30 22.29 44.68
N PRO A 363 -2.03 21.87 44.71
CA PRO A 363 -1.22 21.91 43.52
C PRO A 363 -1.95 21.03 42.52
N LEU A 364 -2.55 21.66 41.51
CA LEU A 364 -3.10 20.99 40.34
C LEU A 364 -1.92 20.23 39.76
N THR A 365 -1.81 18.95 40.12
CA THR A 365 -0.89 18.04 39.47
C THR A 365 -1.22 18.15 37.99
N PRO A 366 -0.25 18.56 37.15
CA PRO A 366 -0.51 18.70 35.73
C PRO A 366 -1.08 17.36 35.25
N PRO A 367 -2.13 17.38 34.41
CA PRO A 367 -2.74 16.16 33.90
C PRO A 367 -1.62 15.27 33.36
N VAL A 368 -1.48 14.08 33.93
CA VAL A 368 -0.47 13.10 33.50
C VAL A 368 -0.68 12.92 32.01
N ASP A 369 0.34 13.25 31.23
CA ASP A 369 0.29 13.12 29.79
C ASP A 369 -0.06 11.66 29.47
N PRO A 370 -1.20 11.37 28.81
CA PRO A 370 -1.60 9.99 28.51
C PRO A 370 -0.56 9.26 27.64
N MET A 371 0.38 9.99 27.04
CA MET A 371 1.50 9.45 26.27
C MET A 371 2.73 9.11 27.12
N SER A 372 2.75 9.51 28.40
CA SER A 372 3.82 9.21 29.36
C SER A 372 3.77 7.72 29.72
N GLY A 373 4.65 6.95 29.10
CA GLY A 373 4.73 5.48 29.24
C GLY A 373 4.57 4.72 27.92
N MET A 374 4.14 5.39 26.84
CA MET A 374 4.13 4.78 25.51
C MET A 374 5.54 4.72 24.92
N SER A 375 5.84 3.61 24.24
CA SER A 375 7.03 3.50 23.41
C SER A 375 7.02 4.54 22.27
N VAL A 376 8.18 4.91 21.76
CA VAL A 376 8.29 5.90 20.66
C VAL A 376 7.49 5.42 19.45
N GLU A 377 7.56 4.12 19.15
CA GLU A 377 6.82 3.45 18.08
C GLU A 377 5.30 3.59 18.26
N GLU A 378 4.79 3.40 19.47
CA GLU A 378 3.36 3.56 19.75
C GLU A 378 2.91 5.01 19.64
N ARG A 379 3.74 5.96 20.11
CA ARG A 379 3.45 7.38 19.94
C ARG A 379 3.37 7.76 18.47
N MET A 380 4.32 7.29 17.65
CA MET A 380 4.30 7.53 16.20
C MET A 380 3.06 6.94 15.53
N LEU A 381 2.65 5.72 15.91
CA LEU A 381 1.42 5.11 15.39
C LEU A 381 0.17 5.88 15.81
N HIS A 382 0.14 6.39 17.04
CA HIS A 382 -0.94 7.23 17.55
C HIS A 382 -1.03 8.57 16.80
N TYR A 383 0.10 9.22 16.57
CA TYR A 383 0.18 10.45 15.78
C TYR A 383 -0.27 10.24 14.33
N LEU A 384 0.15 9.14 13.69
CA LEU A 384 -0.30 8.80 12.34
C LEU A 384 -1.81 8.56 12.30
N ASP A 385 -2.35 7.85 13.30
CA ASP A 385 -3.78 7.60 13.43
C ASP A 385 -4.60 8.90 13.53
N ASP A 386 -4.11 9.87 14.31
CA ASP A 386 -4.72 11.20 14.40
C ASP A 386 -4.58 12.00 13.10
N ALA A 387 -3.44 11.90 12.42
CA ALA A 387 -3.23 12.51 11.11
C ALA A 387 -4.27 12.03 10.09
N ILE A 388 -4.46 10.70 10.01
CA ILE A 388 -5.42 10.06 9.10
C ILE A 388 -6.86 10.48 9.41
N ASN A 389 -7.16 10.75 10.68
CA ASN A 389 -8.47 11.26 11.09
C ASN A 389 -8.70 12.72 10.67
N VAL A 390 -7.65 13.53 10.59
CA VAL A 390 -7.74 14.93 10.14
C VAL A 390 -7.83 15.00 8.61
N GLY A 391 -6.90 14.35 7.89
CA GLY A 391 -6.90 14.35 6.43
C GLY A 391 -5.54 14.07 5.79
N PRO A 392 -5.47 14.07 4.44
CA PRO A 392 -4.25 13.77 3.70
C PRO A 392 -3.11 14.79 3.95
N GLU A 393 -3.42 16.06 4.17
CA GLU A 393 -2.38 17.08 4.40
C GLU A 393 -1.81 16.99 5.82
N ALA A 394 -2.61 16.56 6.79
CA ALA A 394 -2.10 16.18 8.10
C ALA A 394 -1.16 14.97 8.02
N VAL A 395 -1.46 13.98 7.16
CA VAL A 395 -0.54 12.85 6.88
C VAL A 395 0.74 13.34 6.21
N ASN A 396 0.66 14.26 5.25
CA ASN A 396 1.84 14.90 4.66
C ASN A 396 2.70 15.62 5.70
N LEU A 397 2.06 16.36 6.61
CA LEU A 397 2.74 17.05 7.70
C LEU A 397 3.42 16.07 8.65
N PHE A 398 2.76 14.97 9.00
CA PHE A 398 3.35 13.88 9.77
C PHE A 398 4.60 13.33 9.10
N ILE A 399 4.51 12.95 7.82
CA ILE A 399 5.65 12.39 7.07
C ILE A 399 6.80 13.39 7.03
N TYR A 400 6.53 14.65 6.71
CA TYR A 400 7.56 15.67 6.65
C TYR A 400 8.29 15.86 7.99
N LEU A 401 7.52 15.94 9.09
CA LEU A 401 8.08 16.12 10.42
C LEU A 401 8.86 14.89 10.91
N PHE A 402 8.35 13.69 10.69
CA PHE A 402 8.91 12.45 11.25
C PHE A 402 9.85 11.67 10.32
N ALA A 403 9.83 11.91 9.01
CA ALA A 403 10.71 11.26 8.04
C ALA A 403 11.77 12.21 7.50
N ASP A 404 11.38 13.43 7.10
CA ASP A 404 12.31 14.34 6.42
C ASP A 404 13.12 15.20 7.40
N LEU A 405 12.53 15.53 8.56
CA LEU A 405 13.14 16.44 9.53
C LEU A 405 13.59 15.80 10.83
N PHE A 406 13.20 14.55 11.05
CA PHE A 406 13.37 13.93 12.34
C PHE A 406 14.85 13.78 12.67
N ARG A 407 15.25 14.46 13.73
CA ARG A 407 16.47 14.18 14.47
C ARG A 407 16.04 13.47 15.76
N PRO A 408 16.59 12.29 16.10
CA PRO A 408 16.15 11.48 17.25
C PRO A 408 16.09 12.24 18.58
N GLU A 409 16.86 13.31 18.70
CA GLU A 409 17.00 14.12 19.92
C GLU A 409 15.96 15.25 20.03
N SER A 410 15.15 15.51 19.00
CA SER A 410 14.27 16.68 18.96
C SER A 410 12.84 16.36 19.38
N MET A 411 12.58 16.43 20.69
CA MET A 411 11.22 16.42 21.27
C MET A 411 10.30 17.49 20.65
N ASP A 412 10.87 18.53 20.02
CA ASP A 412 10.11 19.60 19.37
C ASP A 412 9.26 19.12 18.19
N VAL A 413 9.64 18.02 17.53
CA VAL A 413 8.91 17.48 16.38
C VAL A 413 7.54 16.96 16.82
N GLU A 414 7.51 16.17 17.91
CA GLU A 414 6.26 15.64 18.47
C GLU A 414 5.33 16.77 18.89
N HIS A 415 5.85 17.79 19.59
CA HIS A 415 5.06 18.92 20.03
C HIS A 415 4.55 19.82 18.90
N ARG A 416 5.36 20.02 17.83
CA ARG A 416 4.91 20.73 16.62
C ARG A 416 3.77 20.00 15.93
N PHE A 417 3.88 18.67 15.84
CA PHE A 417 2.88 17.87 15.17
C PHE A 417 1.57 17.82 15.97
N THR A 418 1.64 17.52 17.26
CA THR A 418 0.48 17.50 18.15
C THR A 418 -0.24 18.84 18.15
N SER A 419 0.49 19.96 18.31
CA SER A 419 -0.09 21.32 18.27
C SER A 419 -0.83 21.62 16.96
N ALA A 420 -0.32 21.12 15.82
CA ALA A 420 -0.98 21.28 14.53
C ALA A 420 -2.26 20.43 14.43
N LEU A 421 -2.22 19.18 14.92
CA LEU A 421 -3.38 18.29 14.92
C LEU A 421 -4.52 18.78 15.82
N GLU A 422 -4.22 19.54 16.88
CA GLU A 422 -5.28 20.06 17.73
C GLU A 422 -6.25 21.00 16.99
N LEU A 423 -5.82 21.58 15.85
CA LEU A 423 -6.68 22.41 14.98
C LEU A 423 -7.82 21.61 14.34
N ARG A 424 -7.64 20.29 14.17
CA ARG A 424 -8.61 19.37 13.51
C ARG A 424 -9.05 19.85 12.12
N ASP A 425 -8.17 20.58 11.41
CA ASP A 425 -8.41 21.12 10.07
C ASP A 425 -7.24 20.79 9.13
N ASP A 426 -7.53 20.03 8.07
CA ASP A 426 -6.54 19.55 7.10
C ASP A 426 -5.92 20.71 6.29
N LEU A 427 -6.72 21.75 5.99
CA LEU A 427 -6.24 22.93 5.28
C LEU A 427 -5.17 23.66 6.09
N SER A 428 -5.37 23.79 7.39
CA SER A 428 -4.39 24.39 8.29
C SER A 428 -3.09 23.57 8.35
N CYS A 429 -3.17 22.24 8.38
CA CYS A 429 -1.99 21.38 8.30
C CYS A 429 -1.20 21.60 7.01
N ARG A 430 -1.88 21.77 5.86
CA ARG A 430 -1.23 22.11 4.58
C ARG A 430 -0.48 23.43 4.64
N VAL A 431 -1.09 24.46 5.22
CA VAL A 431 -0.46 25.79 5.35
C VAL A 431 0.77 25.73 6.25
N LEU A 432 0.67 25.04 7.39
CA LEU A 432 1.82 24.82 8.30
C LEU A 432 2.94 24.02 7.62
N LEU A 433 2.59 22.98 6.84
CA LEU A 433 3.57 22.20 6.06
C LEU A 433 4.31 23.06 5.04
N ASN A 434 3.58 23.87 4.25
CA ASN A 434 4.19 24.75 3.26
C ASN A 434 5.11 25.78 3.91
N HIS A 435 4.71 26.32 5.06
CA HIS A 435 5.54 27.20 5.86
C HIS A 435 6.83 26.50 6.31
N LEU A 436 6.74 25.29 6.87
CA LEU A 436 7.93 24.53 7.30
C LEU A 436 8.89 24.26 6.14
N LYS A 437 8.39 23.83 4.98
CA LYS A 437 9.19 23.62 3.76
C LYS A 437 9.92 24.89 3.33
N ALA A 438 9.22 26.00 3.26
CA ALA A 438 9.81 27.30 2.94
C ALA A 438 10.88 27.73 3.95
N THR A 439 10.70 27.40 5.23
CA THR A 439 11.65 27.76 6.29
C THR A 439 12.89 26.87 6.35
N GLN A 440 12.84 25.64 5.88
CA GLN A 440 13.98 24.73 6.00
C GLN A 440 14.88 24.74 4.78
N ASN A 441 14.32 25.02 3.60
CA ASN A 441 15.07 25.13 2.36
C ASN A 441 14.96 26.55 1.79
N PRO A 442 15.52 27.58 2.49
CA PRO A 442 15.43 28.96 2.03
C PRO A 442 16.18 29.20 0.72
N ALA A 443 17.18 28.36 0.39
CA ALA A 443 17.94 28.46 -0.86
C ALA A 443 17.12 28.03 -2.08
N ASP A 444 16.24 27.04 -1.91
CA ASP A 444 15.45 26.47 -3.01
C ASP A 444 14.06 27.10 -3.14
N THR A 445 13.61 27.84 -2.13
CA THR A 445 12.28 28.44 -2.11
C THR A 445 12.35 29.87 -2.62
N PRO A 446 11.62 30.22 -3.72
CA PRO A 446 11.50 31.60 -4.17
C PRO A 446 11.03 32.51 -3.03
N VAL A 447 11.61 33.71 -2.92
CA VAL A 447 11.36 34.58 -1.76
C VAL A 447 9.88 35.00 -1.70
N ALA A 448 9.26 35.30 -2.84
CA ALA A 448 7.81 35.52 -2.93
C ALA A 448 6.97 34.32 -2.42
N ALA A 449 7.38 33.08 -2.69
CA ALA A 449 6.70 31.88 -2.20
C ALA A 449 6.87 31.73 -0.68
N ALA A 450 8.09 31.98 -0.16
CA ALA A 450 8.35 32.00 1.28
C ALA A 450 7.48 33.05 1.98
N ALA A 451 7.40 34.27 1.45
CA ALA A 451 6.56 35.33 1.98
C ALA A 451 5.07 34.95 1.97
N THR A 452 4.58 34.38 0.88
CA THR A 452 3.19 33.92 0.76
C THR A 452 2.86 32.82 1.76
N SER A 453 3.75 31.83 1.91
CA SER A 453 3.56 30.73 2.87
C SER A 453 3.51 31.22 4.33
N LEU A 454 4.39 32.16 4.68
CA LEU A 454 4.44 32.75 6.02
C LEU A 454 3.22 33.64 6.28
N ALA A 455 2.79 34.43 5.28
CA ALA A 455 1.59 35.24 5.37
C ALA A 455 0.35 34.39 5.67
N ALA A 456 0.23 33.22 5.03
CA ALA A 456 -0.87 32.29 5.26
C ALA A 456 -0.77 31.58 6.63
N ALA A 457 0.43 31.28 7.11
CA ALA A 457 0.63 30.56 8.37
C ALA A 457 0.44 31.42 9.62
N LEU A 458 0.78 32.72 9.58
CA LEU A 458 0.73 33.61 10.75
C LEU A 458 -0.66 33.67 11.44
N PRO A 459 -1.79 33.81 10.71
CA PRO A 459 -3.12 33.77 11.33
C PRO A 459 -3.41 32.45 12.04
N ILE A 460 -3.01 31.33 11.44
CA ILE A 460 -3.20 29.99 12.01
C ILE A 460 -2.37 29.83 13.28
N ILE A 461 -1.09 30.21 13.23
CA ILE A 461 -0.19 30.18 14.39
C ILE A 461 -0.74 31.04 15.53
N GLY A 462 -1.29 32.21 15.21
CA GLY A 462 -1.89 33.12 16.19
C GLY A 462 -3.09 32.55 16.95
N THR A 463 -3.76 31.50 16.44
CA THR A 463 -4.98 30.97 17.05
C THR A 463 -4.75 30.24 18.38
N ARG A 464 -3.55 29.73 18.64
CA ARG A 464 -3.24 28.94 19.85
C ARG A 464 -1.85 29.22 20.39
N LEU A 465 -1.73 29.30 21.72
CA LEU A 465 -0.46 29.55 22.40
C LEU A 465 0.61 28.49 22.07
N ARG A 466 0.23 27.20 22.02
CA ARG A 466 1.16 26.12 21.65
C ARG A 466 1.71 26.29 20.24
N LEU A 467 0.89 26.70 19.27
CA LEU A 467 1.38 26.98 17.92
C LEU A 467 2.36 28.17 17.92
N GLN A 468 2.06 29.24 18.68
CA GLN A 468 2.98 30.37 18.84
C GLN A 468 4.32 29.94 19.45
N GLU A 469 4.33 29.02 20.41
CA GLU A 469 5.55 28.48 21.01
C GLU A 469 6.37 27.67 19.98
N TYR A 470 5.76 26.65 19.38
CA TYR A 470 6.49 25.65 18.58
C TYR A 470 6.74 26.07 17.12
N TYR A 471 5.85 26.86 16.52
CA TYR A 471 6.01 27.43 15.18
C TYR A 471 6.44 28.89 15.20
N GLY A 472 6.25 29.63 16.30
CA GLY A 472 6.69 31.01 16.44
C GLY A 472 8.05 31.14 17.10
N ALA A 473 8.10 30.95 18.42
CA ALA A 473 9.30 31.18 19.23
C ALA A 473 10.44 30.25 18.82
N LYS A 474 10.18 28.95 18.69
CA LYS A 474 11.22 27.96 18.33
C LYS A 474 11.72 28.10 16.89
N LEU A 475 10.90 28.59 15.96
CA LEU A 475 11.34 28.93 14.60
C LEU A 475 11.87 30.36 14.49
N ARG A 476 11.95 31.08 15.60
CA ARG A 476 12.43 32.47 15.67
C ARG A 476 11.69 33.39 14.70
N LEU A 477 10.37 33.19 14.53
CA LEU A 477 9.55 33.97 13.59
C LEU A 477 9.63 35.48 13.84
N ARG A 478 9.83 35.89 15.10
CA ARG A 478 10.05 37.30 15.46
C ARG A 478 11.20 37.98 14.69
N PHE A 479 12.28 37.25 14.41
CA PHE A 479 13.44 37.75 13.66
C PHE A 479 13.33 37.43 12.18
N ARG A 480 12.83 36.23 11.88
CA ARG A 480 12.77 35.71 10.52
C ARG A 480 11.71 36.37 9.65
N ALA A 481 10.55 36.73 10.21
CA ALA A 481 9.48 37.36 9.44
C ALA A 481 9.90 38.73 8.88
N PRO A 482 10.54 39.63 9.65
CA PRO A 482 11.16 40.83 9.10
C PRO A 482 12.20 40.58 8.01
N GLU A 483 13.04 39.54 8.13
CA GLU A 483 14.05 39.20 7.13
C GLU A 483 13.41 38.74 5.81
N VAL A 484 12.40 37.86 5.89
CA VAL A 484 11.64 37.39 4.71
C VAL A 484 10.91 38.55 4.04
N LEU A 485 10.30 39.46 4.81
CA LEU A 485 9.66 40.65 4.27
C LEU A 485 10.67 41.56 3.55
N LYS A 486 11.84 41.82 4.16
CA LYS A 486 12.91 42.62 3.55
C LYS A 486 13.47 41.98 2.28
N ALA A 487 13.57 40.65 2.23
CA ALA A 487 14.02 39.93 1.05
C ALA A 487 12.96 40.01 -0.06
N ALA A 488 11.68 39.81 0.27
CA ALA A 488 10.58 39.88 -0.68
C ALA A 488 10.41 41.29 -1.26
N GLN A 489 10.62 42.33 -0.44
CA GLN A 489 10.64 43.71 -0.90
C GLN A 489 11.80 44.01 -1.86
N ARG A 490 12.97 43.40 -1.64
CA ARG A 490 14.12 43.53 -2.55
C ARG A 490 13.83 42.85 -3.89
N GLU A 491 13.38 41.59 -3.86
CA GLU A 491 12.97 40.86 -5.07
C GLU A 491 11.90 41.62 -5.85
N PHE A 492 10.91 42.18 -5.16
CA PHE A 492 9.88 43.02 -5.74
C PHE A 492 10.45 44.26 -6.46
N CYS A 493 11.37 44.99 -5.83
CA CYS A 493 12.04 46.13 -6.45
C CYS A 493 12.85 45.72 -7.67
N ASP A 494 13.59 44.61 -7.60
CA ASP A 494 14.39 44.11 -8.72
C ASP A 494 13.50 43.74 -9.92
N LEU A 495 12.37 43.06 -9.67
CA LEU A 495 11.39 42.74 -10.71
C LEU A 495 10.76 44.00 -11.33
N LEU A 496 10.42 45.01 -10.50
CA LEU A 496 9.92 46.30 -11.00
C LEU A 496 10.93 47.03 -11.89
N LEU A 497 12.22 46.95 -11.58
CA LEU A 497 13.28 47.55 -12.39
C LEU A 497 13.50 46.78 -13.71
N GLN A 498 13.39 45.45 -13.68
CA GLN A 498 13.47 44.61 -14.87
C GLN A 498 12.30 44.85 -15.82
N ASP A 499 11.07 44.93 -15.31
CA ASP A 499 9.88 45.20 -16.13
C ASP A 499 9.92 46.60 -16.77
N ASN A 500 10.53 47.58 -16.10
CA ASN A 500 10.70 48.92 -16.65
C ASN A 500 11.78 49.02 -17.73
N THR A 501 12.78 48.14 -17.74
CA THR A 501 13.89 48.20 -18.70
C THR A 501 13.57 47.52 -20.03
N TYR A 502 12.65 46.56 -20.05
CA TYR A 502 12.33 45.78 -21.25
C TYR A 502 11.10 46.24 -22.07
N GLY A 503 10.54 47.43 -21.80
CA GLY A 503 9.50 48.02 -22.65
C GLY A 503 8.30 47.10 -22.88
N GLY A 504 7.81 46.50 -21.78
CA GLY A 504 6.84 45.41 -21.75
C GLY A 504 5.77 45.46 -22.84
N ARG A 505 5.94 44.61 -23.86
CA ARG A 505 4.80 44.05 -24.58
C ARG A 505 4.20 43.01 -23.65
N SER A 506 3.15 43.39 -22.92
CA SER A 506 2.23 42.41 -22.35
C SER A 506 1.80 41.47 -23.47
N VAL A 507 1.99 40.16 -23.26
CA VAL A 507 1.49 39.16 -24.21
C VAL A 507 -0.04 39.23 -24.13
N PRO A 508 -0.74 39.71 -25.17
CA PRO A 508 -2.19 39.86 -25.10
C PRO A 508 -2.82 38.47 -25.07
N GLY A 509 -3.69 38.21 -24.08
CA GLY A 509 -4.54 37.01 -24.04
C GLY A 509 -4.31 36.03 -22.88
N ARG A 510 -3.65 36.44 -21.79
CA ARG A 510 -3.55 35.63 -20.56
C ARG A 510 -4.20 36.37 -19.41
N ASP A 511 -5.53 36.35 -19.36
CA ASP A 511 -6.35 37.23 -18.50
C ASP A 511 -6.30 36.91 -17.00
N ASP A 512 -5.63 35.83 -16.56
CA ASP A 512 -5.67 35.37 -15.16
C ASP A 512 -4.31 35.33 -14.42
N ASP A 513 -3.18 35.51 -15.11
CA ASP A 513 -1.86 35.38 -14.48
C ASP A 513 -1.26 36.78 -14.21
N ALA A 514 -1.37 37.25 -12.96
CA ALA A 514 -0.67 38.44 -12.48
C ALA A 514 0.82 38.39 -12.86
N GLY A 515 1.36 39.51 -13.36
CA GLY A 515 2.78 39.59 -13.71
C GLY A 515 3.70 39.26 -12.54
N PRO A 516 4.96 38.83 -12.75
CA PRO A 516 5.86 38.42 -11.68
C PRO A 516 6.08 39.53 -10.63
N ALA A 517 6.22 40.79 -11.06
CA ALA A 517 6.30 41.95 -10.16
C ALA A 517 5.00 42.15 -9.36
N GLU A 518 3.84 41.99 -9.98
CA GLU A 518 2.54 42.07 -9.30
C GLU A 518 2.39 40.96 -8.27
N ALA A 519 2.71 39.71 -8.62
CA ALA A 519 2.68 38.57 -7.71
C ALA A 519 3.60 38.78 -6.50
N ALA A 520 4.83 39.28 -6.70
CA ALA A 520 5.74 39.61 -5.63
C ALA A 520 5.21 40.75 -4.74
N GLY A 521 4.64 41.80 -5.33
CA GLY A 521 4.03 42.91 -4.60
C GLY A 521 2.84 42.47 -3.73
N LEU A 522 2.02 41.56 -4.26
CA LEU A 522 0.92 40.93 -3.54
C LEU A 522 1.41 40.06 -2.38
N ALA A 523 2.51 39.33 -2.55
CA ALA A 523 3.13 38.55 -1.49
C ALA A 523 3.70 39.43 -0.36
N VAL A 524 4.39 40.53 -0.70
CA VAL A 524 4.90 41.53 0.26
C VAL A 524 3.75 42.14 1.05
N GLN A 525 2.68 42.57 0.36
CA GLN A 525 1.51 43.14 1.01
C GLN A 525 0.84 42.13 1.95
N ALA A 526 0.60 40.91 1.49
CA ALA A 526 -0.03 39.86 2.29
C ALA A 526 0.77 39.56 3.56
N LEU A 527 2.09 39.40 3.44
CA LEU A 527 2.97 39.15 4.57
C LEU A 527 2.98 40.32 5.55
N GLY A 528 3.12 41.56 5.06
CA GLY A 528 3.13 42.74 5.92
C GLY A 528 1.83 42.92 6.70
N ARG A 529 0.68 42.64 6.08
CA ARG A 529 -0.62 42.66 6.77
C ARG A 529 -0.76 41.52 7.78
N ALA A 530 -0.34 40.30 7.44
CA ALA A 530 -0.36 39.17 8.35
C ALA A 530 0.54 39.42 9.59
N MET A 531 1.73 39.98 9.38
CA MET A 531 2.63 40.41 10.46
C MET A 531 2.01 41.50 11.32
N LEU A 532 1.37 42.50 10.71
CA LEU A 532 0.66 43.53 11.45
C LEU A 532 -0.42 42.90 12.33
N CYS A 533 -1.20 41.94 11.84
CA CYS A 533 -2.24 41.27 12.61
C CYS A 533 -1.70 40.33 13.72
N ALA A 534 -0.47 39.82 13.59
CA ALA A 534 0.17 38.95 14.58
C ALA A 534 0.68 39.73 15.80
N ALA A 535 -0.24 40.21 16.65
CA ALA A 535 0.08 41.04 17.81
C ALA A 535 1.10 40.40 18.78
N TRP A 536 1.08 39.07 18.90
CA TRP A 536 2.00 38.27 19.72
C TRP A 536 3.48 38.33 19.28
N LEU A 537 3.77 38.85 18.09
CA LEU A 537 5.15 39.07 17.62
C LEU A 537 5.65 40.51 17.86
N ARG A 538 4.77 41.44 18.22
CA ARG A 538 5.07 42.88 18.19
C ARG A 538 5.96 43.35 19.34
N GLU A 539 6.02 42.64 20.46
CA GLU A 539 6.77 43.06 21.65
C GLU A 539 8.26 43.28 21.36
N ASP A 540 8.81 42.53 20.40
CA ASP A 540 10.21 42.60 20.01
C ASP A 540 10.48 43.48 18.77
N TRP A 541 9.45 44.12 18.21
CA TRP A 541 9.58 44.94 17.00
C TRP A 541 9.64 46.43 17.34
N THR A 542 10.47 47.19 16.60
CA THR A 542 10.55 48.64 16.78
C THR A 542 9.24 49.31 16.37
N GLY A 543 8.86 50.40 17.07
CA GLY A 543 7.68 51.19 16.71
C GLY A 543 7.70 51.65 15.26
N GLU A 544 8.87 52.04 14.74
CA GLU A 544 9.07 52.42 13.34
C GLU A 544 8.72 51.29 12.35
N PHE A 545 9.09 50.05 12.67
CA PHE A 545 8.77 48.90 11.81
C PHE A 545 7.26 48.64 11.81
N VAL A 546 6.61 48.71 12.97
CA VAL A 546 5.14 48.55 13.09
C VAL A 546 4.42 49.66 12.32
N ASP A 547 4.90 50.91 12.40
CA ASP A 547 4.35 52.02 11.63
C ASP A 547 4.56 51.85 10.11
N ALA A 548 5.68 51.27 9.70
CA ALA A 548 5.90 50.91 8.30
C ALA A 548 4.87 49.87 7.82
N LEU A 549 4.58 48.82 8.62
CA LEU A 549 3.54 47.84 8.31
C LEU A 549 2.13 48.47 8.24
N ARG A 550 1.81 49.43 9.12
CA ARG A 550 0.52 50.15 9.10
C ARG A 550 0.28 50.94 7.83
N ARG A 551 1.34 51.46 7.20
CA ARG A 551 1.27 52.23 5.95
C ARG A 551 1.10 51.36 4.70
N MET A 552 1.29 50.04 4.81
CA MET A 552 1.10 49.14 3.67
C MET A 552 -0.37 49.12 3.20
N PRO A 553 -0.61 48.94 1.89
CA PRO A 553 -1.97 48.85 1.35
C PRO A 553 -2.81 47.83 2.11
N ALA A 554 -4.02 48.24 2.48
CA ALA A 554 -4.88 47.43 3.34
C ALA A 554 -5.47 46.22 2.61
N THR A 555 -5.67 46.33 1.30
CA THR A 555 -6.36 45.32 0.49
C THR A 555 -5.55 44.93 -0.74
N ARG A 556 -5.78 43.68 -1.19
CA ARG A 556 -5.21 43.14 -2.43
C ARG A 556 -5.54 44.02 -3.64
N GLU A 557 -6.77 44.53 -3.71
CA GLU A 557 -7.26 45.33 -4.83
C GLU A 557 -6.59 46.70 -4.94
N GLN A 558 -6.10 47.28 -3.84
CA GLN A 558 -5.30 48.51 -3.91
C GLN A 558 -3.99 48.28 -4.66
N VAL A 559 -3.28 47.19 -4.36
CA VAL A 559 -2.03 46.84 -5.07
C VAL A 559 -2.30 46.55 -6.55
N LYS A 560 -3.37 45.80 -6.86
CA LYS A 560 -3.78 45.56 -8.26
C LYS A 560 -4.12 46.86 -8.98
N ALA A 561 -4.84 47.77 -8.33
CA ALA A 561 -5.18 49.06 -8.89
C ALA A 561 -3.91 49.90 -9.16
N ASP A 562 -2.92 49.85 -8.27
CA ASP A 562 -1.63 50.49 -8.47
C ASP A 562 -0.87 49.92 -9.69
N PHE A 563 -0.90 48.59 -9.88
CA PHE A 563 -0.33 47.94 -11.06
C PHE A 563 -1.06 48.31 -12.36
N ARG A 564 -2.40 48.30 -12.37
CA ARG A 564 -3.18 48.78 -13.52
C ARG A 564 -2.85 50.24 -13.82
N GLN A 565 -2.70 51.08 -12.80
CA GLN A 565 -2.29 52.48 -12.96
C GLN A 565 -0.88 52.64 -13.54
N LEU A 566 0.03 51.69 -13.28
CA LEU A 566 1.37 51.65 -13.90
C LEU A 566 1.30 51.24 -15.37
N GLU A 567 0.45 50.26 -15.70
CA GLU A 567 0.25 49.80 -17.08
C GLU A 567 -0.35 50.90 -17.98
N HIS A 568 -1.28 51.69 -17.45
CA HIS A 568 -1.93 52.78 -18.19
C HIS A 568 -1.08 54.06 -18.25
N CYS A 569 0.08 54.12 -17.59
CA CYS A 569 0.91 55.32 -17.55
C CYS A 569 1.84 55.39 -18.77
N SER A 570 1.46 56.19 -19.76
CA SER A 570 2.23 56.37 -21.00
C SER A 570 3.49 57.23 -20.82
N ASP A 571 3.48 58.18 -19.87
CA ASP A 571 4.65 59.00 -19.57
C ASP A 571 5.65 58.22 -18.70
N SER A 572 6.87 58.05 -19.23
CA SER A 572 7.98 57.38 -18.56
C SER A 572 8.40 58.06 -17.24
N GLY A 573 8.28 59.39 -17.13
CA GLY A 573 8.59 60.13 -15.90
C GLY A 573 7.57 59.84 -14.81
N ALA A 574 6.29 60.03 -15.12
CA ALA A 574 5.19 59.69 -14.22
C ALA A 574 5.17 58.19 -13.84
N ARG A 575 5.52 57.29 -14.76
CA ARG A 575 5.62 55.85 -14.48
C ARG A 575 6.73 55.55 -13.47
N ARG A 576 7.93 56.14 -13.61
CA ARG A 576 9.01 55.98 -12.62
C ARG A 576 8.60 56.48 -11.24
N GLN A 577 7.96 57.65 -11.16
CA GLN A 577 7.48 58.18 -9.89
C GLN A 577 6.47 57.23 -9.23
N ARG A 578 5.50 56.71 -9.99
CA ARG A 578 4.52 55.74 -9.49
C ARG A 578 5.15 54.42 -9.04
N VAL A 579 6.20 53.94 -9.72
CA VAL A 579 6.95 52.76 -9.29
C VAL A 579 7.65 53.03 -7.96
N HIS A 580 8.26 54.20 -7.80
CA HIS A 580 8.84 54.62 -6.52
C HIS A 580 7.77 54.72 -5.41
N ASP A 581 6.61 55.32 -5.70
CA ASP A 581 5.53 55.46 -4.73
C ASP A 581 4.95 54.09 -4.32
N LEU A 582 4.84 53.15 -5.25
CA LEU A 582 4.40 51.78 -4.97
C LEU A 582 5.44 51.03 -4.12
N ALA A 583 6.72 51.09 -4.50
CA ALA A 583 7.82 50.51 -3.72
C ALA A 583 7.90 51.09 -2.30
N TYR A 584 7.67 52.40 -2.18
CA TYR A 584 7.62 53.10 -0.90
C TYR A 584 6.44 52.65 -0.02
N ARG A 585 5.24 52.55 -0.59
CA ARG A 585 4.03 52.07 0.12
C ARG A 585 4.16 50.62 0.56
N LEU A 586 4.84 49.78 -0.22
CA LEU A 586 5.15 48.40 0.14
C LEU A 586 6.39 48.28 1.03
N GLY A 587 6.95 49.40 1.50
CA GLY A 587 7.98 49.45 2.54
C GLY A 587 9.41 49.21 2.07
N ALA A 588 9.65 49.08 0.76
CA ALA A 588 10.94 48.67 0.21
C ALA A 588 12.04 49.75 0.32
N SER A 589 11.68 51.03 0.27
CA SER A 589 12.64 52.15 0.32
C SER A 589 13.14 52.48 1.73
N ARG A 590 12.43 52.07 2.78
CA ARG A 590 12.72 52.46 4.17
C ARG A 590 13.54 51.41 4.94
N LEU A 591 13.50 50.15 4.50
CA LEU A 591 14.14 49.03 5.20
C LEU A 591 15.54 48.68 4.65
N GLY A 592 15.95 49.31 3.55
CA GLY A 592 17.18 49.01 2.80
C GLY A 592 18.42 49.84 3.13
N GLY A 593 18.36 50.84 4.01
CA GLY A 593 19.54 51.68 4.26
C GLY A 593 19.50 52.45 5.56
N GLY A 594 20.53 52.27 6.38
CA GLY A 594 20.83 53.20 7.48
C GLY A 594 21.14 54.60 6.93
N GLY A 595 20.63 55.62 7.61
CA GLY A 595 21.24 56.95 7.65
C GLY A 595 21.00 57.92 6.49
N GLY A 596 20.12 57.64 5.53
CA GLY A 596 19.78 58.60 4.46
C GLY A 596 18.36 59.13 4.60
N GLY A 597 18.19 60.36 5.09
CA GLY A 597 16.90 61.05 5.10
C GLY A 597 16.28 61.16 3.70
N PRO A 598 14.96 61.40 3.59
CA PRO A 598 14.26 61.48 2.31
C PRO A 598 14.87 62.58 1.43
N PRO A 599 14.92 62.42 0.09
CA PRO A 599 15.32 63.50 -0.79
C PRO A 599 14.28 64.62 -0.67
N ALA A 600 14.70 65.75 -0.08
CA ALA A 600 13.92 66.97 -0.11
C ALA A 600 13.70 67.38 -1.56
N ALA A 601 12.43 67.57 -1.94
CA ALA A 601 12.05 68.13 -3.22
C ALA A 601 12.70 69.50 -3.39
N SER A 602 13.53 69.65 -4.43
CA SER A 602 14.19 70.89 -4.79
C SER A 602 13.22 71.87 -5.47
N ALA A 603 12.94 72.95 -4.74
CA ALA A 603 13.03 74.36 -5.15
C ALA A 603 12.19 74.91 -6.32
N SER A 604 11.36 75.89 -5.96
CA SER A 604 11.20 77.15 -6.69
C SER A 604 11.32 78.32 -5.71
N MET A 605 12.32 79.18 -5.95
CA MET A 605 12.57 80.53 -5.38
C MET A 605 11.35 81.47 -5.59
N PRO A 606 11.13 82.54 -4.76
CA PRO A 606 12.01 83.73 -4.73
C PRO A 606 12.26 84.43 -3.37
N ASP A 607 13.50 84.91 -3.22
CA ASP A 607 13.97 86.30 -3.03
C ASP A 607 13.64 87.20 -1.79
N VAL A 608 14.74 87.79 -1.29
CA VAL A 608 15.05 89.04 -0.54
C VAL A 608 14.56 89.33 0.91
N SER A 609 15.58 89.51 1.78
CA SER A 609 15.75 90.49 2.90
C SER A 609 14.87 90.48 4.15
N SER A 610 15.46 90.20 5.32
CA SER A 610 15.83 91.21 6.35
C SER A 610 16.37 90.60 7.66
N MET A 611 17.56 91.07 8.05
CA MET A 611 18.07 91.41 9.40
C MET A 611 17.71 90.67 10.70
N SER A 612 18.80 90.37 11.44
CA SER A 612 19.06 90.64 12.87
C SER A 612 18.74 89.60 13.96
N SER A 613 19.83 88.98 14.45
CA SER A 613 20.31 88.88 15.85
C SER A 613 19.43 88.32 16.99
N GLY A 614 20.03 87.40 17.76
CA GLY A 614 19.97 87.49 19.24
C GLY A 614 19.75 86.19 20.03
N ILE A 615 20.85 85.67 20.60
CA ILE A 615 21.04 85.33 22.04
C ILE A 615 20.04 84.37 22.74
N SER A 616 20.61 83.20 23.09
CA SER A 616 20.63 82.50 24.39
C SER A 616 19.38 82.20 25.23
N SER A 617 19.29 80.89 25.54
CA SER A 617 18.97 80.26 26.85
C SER A 617 17.52 79.85 27.17
N PRO A 618 17.36 78.78 27.99
CA PRO A 618 16.23 77.84 27.94
C PRO A 618 15.22 78.08 29.07
N PRO A 619 14.10 77.33 29.09
CA PRO A 619 13.63 76.85 30.38
C PRO A 619 12.99 75.45 30.42
N GLN A 620 13.34 74.79 31.52
CA GLN A 620 12.45 74.17 32.51
C GLN A 620 11.66 72.90 32.19
N MET A 621 11.98 71.90 33.03
CA MET A 621 11.20 70.74 33.38
C MET A 621 9.80 71.13 33.87
N ALA A 622 8.79 70.41 33.39
CA ALA A 622 7.49 70.30 34.04
C ALA A 622 7.10 68.81 34.12
N SER A 623 6.67 68.44 35.32
CA SER A 623 6.31 67.12 35.81
C SER A 623 5.11 66.49 35.07
N PRO A 624 4.97 65.14 35.07
CA PRO A 624 3.81 64.47 34.49
C PRO A 624 2.58 64.53 35.43
N PRO A 625 1.35 64.63 34.90
CA PRO A 625 0.16 64.40 35.71
C PRO A 625 -0.10 62.90 35.90
N GLN A 626 -0.49 62.57 37.14
CA GLN A 626 -0.99 61.27 37.56
C GLN A 626 -2.18 60.85 36.68
N THR A 627 -2.14 59.63 36.12
CA THR A 627 -3.32 59.01 35.51
C THR A 627 -3.84 57.95 36.46
N THR A 628 -5.04 58.22 36.98
CA THR A 628 -5.85 57.40 37.86
C THR A 628 -6.17 56.05 37.22
N ILE A 629 -5.99 54.98 38.00
CA ILE A 629 -6.47 53.63 37.70
C ILE A 629 -8.00 53.65 37.79
N GLY A 630 -8.67 53.58 36.64
CA GLY A 630 -10.10 53.32 36.54
C GLY A 630 -10.34 51.85 36.20
N LEU A 631 -10.66 51.05 37.21
CA LEU A 631 -11.33 49.77 37.09
C LEU A 631 -12.71 50.00 36.44
N LEU A 632 -12.93 49.51 35.22
CA LEU A 632 -14.27 49.29 34.70
C LEU A 632 -14.40 47.87 34.14
N ALA A 633 -15.35 47.17 34.73
CA ALA A 633 -15.76 45.83 34.44
C ALA A 633 -16.46 45.72 33.08
N PHE A 634 -16.34 44.51 32.54
CA PHE A 634 -17.16 43.83 31.54
C PHE A 634 -18.49 44.50 31.18
N ASN A 635 -18.70 44.68 29.87
CA ASN A 635 -20.01 44.43 29.29
C ASN A 635 -19.88 43.84 27.88
N GLU A 636 -20.76 42.88 27.65
CA GLU A 636 -20.83 41.90 26.59
C GLU A 636 -21.04 42.54 25.20
N VAL A 637 -20.37 42.00 24.18
CA VAL A 637 -20.72 42.23 22.77
C VAL A 637 -21.18 40.89 22.18
N PRO A 638 -22.40 40.82 21.60
CA PRO A 638 -22.97 39.57 21.14
C PRO A 638 -22.33 39.11 19.82
N PHE A 639 -21.86 37.87 19.81
CA PHE A 639 -21.55 37.14 18.59
C PHE A 639 -22.85 36.72 17.90
N PHE A 640 -23.11 37.27 16.70
CA PHE A 640 -24.12 36.71 15.79
C PHE A 640 -23.57 35.43 15.16
N VAL A 641 -24.03 34.29 15.67
CA VAL A 641 -23.91 32.98 15.03
C VAL A 641 -25.05 32.85 14.03
N LEU A 642 -24.73 32.83 12.72
CA LEU A 642 -25.70 32.45 11.69
C LEU A 642 -25.81 30.91 11.65
N PRO A 643 -27.03 30.33 11.68
CA PRO A 643 -27.23 28.89 11.58
C PRO A 643 -27.06 28.38 10.13
N PRO A 644 -26.63 27.12 9.93
CA PRO A 644 -26.47 26.54 8.60
C PRO A 644 -27.84 26.14 8.05
N SER A 645 -28.35 26.90 7.07
CA SER A 645 -29.56 26.54 6.34
C SER A 645 -29.22 26.12 4.91
N ALA A 646 -29.62 24.90 4.59
CA ALA A 646 -29.77 24.27 3.29
C ALA A 646 -29.64 25.16 2.05
N LEU A 647 -28.71 24.80 1.15
CA LEU A 647 -28.76 25.25 -0.24
C LEU A 647 -29.27 24.12 -1.16
N PRO A 648 -30.22 24.43 -2.06
CA PRO A 648 -30.81 23.48 -2.98
C PRO A 648 -29.94 23.24 -4.22
N ARG A 649 -30.14 22.08 -4.84
CA ARG A 649 -29.53 21.65 -6.12
C ARG A 649 -29.76 22.69 -7.24
N PRO A 650 -28.76 23.02 -8.06
CA PRO A 650 -28.99 23.76 -9.29
C PRO A 650 -29.53 22.83 -10.38
N VAL A 651 -30.76 23.11 -10.80
CA VAL A 651 -31.37 22.61 -12.04
C VAL A 651 -30.78 23.42 -13.19
N LEU A 652 -30.10 22.76 -14.13
CA LEU A 652 -29.61 23.37 -15.37
C LEU A 652 -30.78 23.51 -16.36
N PRO A 653 -30.97 24.68 -17.00
CA PRO A 653 -31.92 24.82 -18.10
C PRO A 653 -31.35 24.27 -19.43
N PRO A 654 -32.19 23.75 -20.33
CA PRO A 654 -31.75 23.19 -21.60
C PRO A 654 -31.52 24.31 -22.63
N MET A 655 -30.28 24.49 -23.08
CA MET A 655 -30.01 25.26 -24.28
C MET A 655 -30.26 24.39 -25.52
N THR A 656 -31.38 24.65 -26.18
CA THR A 656 -31.63 24.32 -27.58
C THR A 656 -31.32 25.55 -28.42
N LEU A 657 -30.64 25.39 -29.55
CA LEU A 657 -30.72 26.24 -30.76
C LEU A 657 -29.83 25.61 -31.88
N PRO A 658 -30.02 25.96 -33.17
CA PRO A 658 -30.61 25.02 -34.12
C PRO A 658 -29.67 24.53 -35.23
N PHE A 659 -30.09 23.43 -35.85
CA PHE A 659 -29.64 22.93 -37.15
C PHE A 659 -30.04 23.88 -38.31
N ARG A 660 -29.08 24.18 -39.21
CA ARG A 660 -29.31 24.45 -40.65
C ARG A 660 -28.04 24.13 -41.46
N PRO A 661 -28.14 23.92 -42.79
CA PRO A 661 -27.33 22.93 -43.51
C PRO A 661 -26.20 23.54 -44.38
N SER A 662 -25.35 22.62 -44.86
CA SER A 662 -24.34 22.66 -45.97
C SER A 662 -24.54 23.70 -47.10
N PRO A 663 -23.51 24.09 -47.91
CA PRO A 663 -22.75 23.15 -48.76
C PRO A 663 -21.26 23.45 -49.12
N ALA A 664 -20.59 22.38 -49.54
CA ALA A 664 -19.60 22.16 -50.61
C ALA A 664 -18.57 23.23 -51.09
N ALA A 665 -17.35 22.71 -51.30
CA ALA A 665 -16.36 22.94 -52.37
C ALA A 665 -15.41 24.16 -52.31
N GLY A 666 -14.10 23.87 -52.39
CA GLY A 666 -13.06 24.85 -52.74
C GLY A 666 -11.64 24.42 -52.36
N GLY A 667 -10.98 23.60 -53.19
CA GLY A 667 -9.58 23.24 -53.01
C GLY A 667 -8.61 24.40 -53.25
N ARG A 668 -7.55 24.49 -52.45
CA ARG A 668 -6.33 25.24 -52.77
C ARG A 668 -5.07 24.51 -52.28
N ARG A 669 -4.10 24.41 -53.19
CA ARG A 669 -2.75 23.84 -53.02
C ARG A 669 -1.91 24.63 -51.99
N PRO A 670 -0.94 23.99 -51.31
CA PRO A 670 0.07 24.70 -50.53
C PRO A 670 1.18 25.30 -51.44
N PRO A 671 1.82 26.40 -51.00
CA PRO A 671 2.90 27.07 -51.74
C PRO A 671 4.27 26.35 -51.59
N PRO A 672 5.21 26.57 -52.53
CA PRO A 672 6.52 25.94 -52.54
C PRO A 672 7.50 26.55 -51.51
N PRO A 673 8.54 25.81 -51.09
CA PRO A 673 9.56 26.31 -50.16
C PRO A 673 10.55 27.29 -50.84
N PRO A 674 11.09 28.27 -50.09
CA PRO A 674 12.05 29.25 -50.60
C PRO A 674 13.47 28.68 -50.78
N PRO A 675 14.30 29.32 -51.62
CA PRO A 675 15.58 28.78 -52.08
C PRO A 675 16.74 28.92 -51.08
N SER A 676 17.62 27.93 -51.13
CA SER A 676 18.89 27.82 -50.42
C SER A 676 19.88 28.93 -50.82
N GLN A 677 20.48 29.60 -49.82
CA GLN A 677 21.62 30.49 -49.97
C GLN A 677 22.92 29.88 -49.40
N PRO A 678 24.10 30.34 -49.87
CA PRO A 678 25.32 29.55 -49.89
C PRO A 678 26.16 29.63 -48.61
N SER A 679 26.88 28.54 -48.37
CA SER A 679 27.80 28.29 -47.25
C SER A 679 28.97 29.29 -47.21
N ARG A 680 29.10 30.04 -46.11
CA ARG A 680 30.35 30.72 -45.72
C ARG A 680 31.08 29.87 -44.67
N ARG A 681 32.29 29.41 -45.02
CA ARG A 681 33.26 28.80 -44.09
C ARG A 681 33.79 29.87 -43.11
N PRO A 682 33.85 29.59 -41.79
CA PRO A 682 34.71 30.34 -40.88
C PRO A 682 36.17 29.82 -40.90
N PRO A 683 37.16 30.65 -40.56
CA PRO A 683 38.57 30.28 -40.49
C PRO A 683 38.90 29.38 -39.27
N PRO A 684 40.01 28.63 -39.31
CA PRO A 684 40.35 27.66 -38.26
C PRO A 684 40.81 28.34 -36.95
N PRO A 685 40.45 27.79 -35.78
CA PRO A 685 40.96 28.28 -34.50
C PRO A 685 42.39 27.79 -34.24
N VAL A 686 43.18 28.70 -33.67
CA VAL A 686 44.54 28.52 -33.17
C VAL A 686 44.56 27.54 -32.00
N ALA A 687 45.45 26.54 -32.06
CA ALA A 687 45.60 25.50 -31.04
C ALA A 687 46.28 26.05 -29.77
N LEU A 688 45.53 26.16 -28.68
CA LEU A 688 46.07 26.30 -27.32
C LEU A 688 46.11 24.92 -26.65
N ARG A 689 47.27 24.58 -26.08
CA ARG A 689 47.49 23.34 -25.31
C ARG A 689 46.49 23.21 -24.16
N PRO A 690 45.89 22.03 -23.93
CA PRO A 690 45.07 21.81 -22.75
C PRO A 690 45.95 21.75 -21.48
N PRO A 691 45.50 22.31 -20.35
CA PRO A 691 46.15 22.13 -19.05
C PRO A 691 46.04 20.67 -18.57
N PRO A 692 46.99 20.20 -17.74
CA PRO A 692 47.02 18.81 -17.26
C PRO A 692 45.79 18.50 -16.40
N SER A 693 45.21 17.32 -16.63
CA SER A 693 44.05 16.80 -15.92
C SER A 693 44.31 16.70 -14.41
N PRO A 694 43.36 17.10 -13.55
CA PRO A 694 43.48 16.85 -12.11
C PRO A 694 43.45 15.35 -11.81
N PRO A 695 44.15 14.90 -10.74
CA PRO A 695 44.16 13.50 -10.35
C PRO A 695 42.76 13.02 -9.95
N PRO A 696 42.43 11.74 -10.20
CA PRO A 696 41.12 11.19 -9.88
C PRO A 696 40.88 11.24 -8.36
N PRO A 697 39.64 11.55 -7.92
CA PRO A 697 39.29 11.52 -6.50
C PRO A 697 39.43 10.10 -5.94
N PRO A 698 39.80 9.95 -4.66
CA PRO A 698 39.91 8.65 -4.01
C PRO A 698 38.56 7.91 -4.04
N PRO A 699 38.58 6.56 -4.15
CA PRO A 699 37.35 5.79 -4.18
C PRO A 699 36.57 6.00 -2.88
N PRO A 700 35.23 6.18 -2.94
CA PRO A 700 34.42 6.25 -1.74
C PRO A 700 34.51 4.92 -0.96
N PRO A 701 34.37 4.97 0.38
CA PRO A 701 34.39 3.76 1.19
C PRO A 701 33.28 2.81 0.74
N ALA A 702 33.59 1.52 0.74
CA ALA A 702 32.70 0.45 0.32
C ALA A 702 31.41 0.45 1.17
N GLU A 703 30.38 1.11 0.68
CA GLU A 703 29.01 0.86 1.09
C GLU A 703 28.50 -0.36 0.32
N ASP A 704 28.10 -1.39 1.07
CA ASP A 704 27.41 -2.60 0.60
C ASP A 704 26.05 -2.23 -0.01
N VAL A 705 26.08 -1.60 -1.18
CA VAL A 705 24.92 -1.45 -2.04
C VAL A 705 24.91 -2.66 -2.95
N ILE A 706 23.92 -3.53 -2.76
CA ILE A 706 23.46 -4.50 -3.76
C ILE A 706 22.90 -3.66 -4.94
N MET A 707 23.80 -3.04 -5.72
CA MET A 707 23.48 -2.45 -7.00
C MET A 707 23.21 -3.63 -7.92
N SER A 708 21.93 -3.92 -8.14
CA SER A 708 21.49 -4.76 -9.25
C SER A 708 22.26 -4.35 -10.50
N GLU A 709 22.98 -5.30 -11.11
CA GLU A 709 23.74 -5.08 -12.33
C GLU A 709 22.92 -4.24 -13.33
N PRO A 710 23.52 -3.24 -13.99
CA PRO A 710 22.81 -2.44 -14.98
C PRO A 710 22.21 -3.40 -16.01
N LEU A 711 20.89 -3.34 -16.19
CA LEU A 711 20.09 -4.24 -17.02
C LEU A 711 20.29 -4.03 -18.53
N THR A 712 21.53 -3.89 -18.96
CA THR A 712 21.92 -3.82 -20.38
C THR A 712 21.46 -5.08 -21.12
N GLY A 713 21.60 -6.26 -20.50
CA GLY A 713 21.16 -7.54 -21.08
C GLY A 713 19.66 -7.60 -21.40
N ASP A 714 18.79 -7.22 -20.47
CA ASP A 714 17.33 -7.23 -20.69
C ASP A 714 16.90 -6.21 -21.74
N ARG A 715 17.54 -5.03 -21.78
CA ARG A 715 17.25 -4.00 -22.79
C ARG A 715 17.67 -4.44 -24.18
N ASP A 716 18.81 -5.12 -24.31
CA ASP A 716 19.26 -5.66 -25.59
C ASP A 716 18.40 -6.85 -26.04
N ARG A 717 17.96 -7.69 -25.10
CA ARG A 717 16.99 -8.76 -25.36
C ARG A 717 15.65 -8.19 -25.81
N LEU A 718 15.13 -7.16 -25.16
CA LEU A 718 13.90 -6.48 -25.56
C LEU A 718 14.01 -5.92 -26.98
N ARG A 719 15.16 -5.30 -27.32
CA ARG A 719 15.43 -4.80 -28.67
C ARG A 719 15.42 -5.92 -29.71
N ALA A 720 16.02 -7.06 -29.41
CA ALA A 720 16.02 -8.22 -30.30
C ALA A 720 14.59 -8.77 -30.50
N LEU A 721 13.81 -8.88 -29.41
CA LEU A 721 12.42 -9.34 -29.46
C LEU A 721 11.53 -8.42 -30.29
N ILE A 722 11.65 -7.09 -30.13
CA ILE A 722 10.86 -6.12 -30.93
C ILE A 722 11.18 -6.23 -32.42
N ARG A 723 12.46 -6.42 -32.78
CA ARG A 723 12.88 -6.63 -34.18
C ARG A 723 12.40 -7.96 -34.76
N ALA A 724 12.15 -8.97 -33.92
CA ALA A 724 11.67 -10.28 -34.35
C ALA A 724 10.16 -10.30 -34.62
N ILE A 725 9.41 -9.26 -34.25
CA ILE A 725 7.98 -9.16 -34.55
C ILE A 725 7.81 -8.89 -36.06
N PRO A 726 7.05 -9.73 -36.80
CA PRO A 726 6.89 -9.59 -38.24
C PRO A 726 6.37 -8.20 -38.66
N GLY A 727 7.00 -7.62 -39.68
CA GLY A 727 6.54 -6.38 -40.32
C GLY A 727 6.57 -5.12 -39.45
N VAL A 728 7.20 -5.10 -38.26
CA VAL A 728 7.27 -3.89 -37.43
C VAL A 728 8.02 -2.78 -38.17
N PRO A 729 7.43 -1.57 -38.31
CA PRO A 729 8.11 -0.45 -38.93
C PRO A 729 9.43 -0.11 -38.22
N ALA A 730 10.48 0.20 -39.00
CA ALA A 730 11.78 0.58 -38.45
C ALA A 730 11.69 1.79 -37.52
N SER A 731 10.78 2.73 -37.81
CA SER A 731 10.49 3.91 -36.98
C SER A 731 9.93 3.52 -35.60
N LEU A 732 9.00 2.56 -35.56
CA LEU A 732 8.41 2.04 -34.32
C LEU A 732 9.45 1.27 -33.50
N THR A 733 10.24 0.42 -34.15
CA THR A 733 11.38 -0.28 -33.52
C THR A 733 12.35 0.71 -32.87
N ALA A 734 12.71 1.77 -33.59
CA ALA A 734 13.61 2.80 -33.08
C ALA A 734 13.00 3.57 -31.91
N ALA A 735 11.70 3.89 -31.96
CA ALA A 735 10.98 4.55 -30.87
C ALA A 735 10.93 3.69 -29.60
N CYS A 736 10.52 2.41 -29.71
CA CYS A 736 10.51 1.49 -28.58
C CYS A 736 11.92 1.26 -28.01
N THR A 737 12.94 1.19 -28.87
CA THR A 737 14.33 1.04 -28.43
C THR A 737 14.84 2.26 -27.66
N ARG A 738 14.49 3.47 -28.09
CA ARG A 738 14.83 4.70 -27.36
C ARG A 738 14.09 4.74 -26.02
N GLN A 739 12.79 4.45 -26.02
CA GLN A 739 11.99 4.47 -24.80
C GLN A 739 12.47 3.43 -23.78
N ALA A 740 12.83 2.21 -24.22
CA ALA A 740 13.37 1.18 -23.32
C ALA A 740 14.64 1.60 -22.57
N ARG A 741 15.38 2.61 -23.05
CA ARG A 741 16.57 3.15 -22.35
C ARG A 741 16.19 4.02 -21.15
N THR A 742 15.06 4.72 -21.23
CA THR A 742 14.56 5.62 -20.18
C THR A 742 13.50 4.96 -19.31
N GLU A 743 12.94 3.83 -19.75
CA GLU A 743 11.91 3.10 -19.03
C GLU A 743 12.48 2.41 -17.78
N HIS A 744 11.64 2.33 -16.74
CA HIS A 744 11.96 1.65 -15.49
C HIS A 744 12.28 0.16 -15.73
N ASP A 745 13.29 -0.36 -15.05
CA ASP A 745 13.81 -1.72 -15.21
C ASP A 745 12.75 -2.84 -15.09
N LEU A 746 11.85 -2.73 -14.13
CA LEU A 746 10.72 -3.65 -13.96
C LEU A 746 9.78 -3.70 -15.18
N VAL A 747 9.63 -2.59 -15.90
CA VAL A 747 8.82 -2.54 -17.13
C VAL A 747 9.55 -3.27 -18.25
N VAL A 748 10.85 -3.02 -18.41
CA VAL A 748 11.69 -3.70 -19.40
C VAL A 748 11.66 -5.22 -19.20
N ARG A 749 11.93 -5.71 -17.98
CA ARG A 749 11.87 -7.14 -17.64
C ARG A 749 10.52 -7.74 -17.99
N LYS A 750 9.42 -7.06 -17.62
CA LYS A 750 8.09 -7.59 -17.88
C LYS A 750 7.74 -7.65 -19.37
N LEU A 751 8.20 -6.67 -20.15
CA LEU A 751 8.05 -6.68 -21.60
C LEU A 751 8.88 -7.80 -22.25
N VAL A 752 10.10 -8.04 -21.77
CA VAL A 752 10.95 -9.17 -22.22
C VAL A 752 10.26 -10.50 -21.94
N ASP A 753 9.73 -10.71 -20.73
CA ASP A 753 9.05 -11.94 -20.35
C ASP A 753 7.83 -12.22 -21.24
N MET A 754 7.02 -11.18 -21.52
CA MET A 754 5.82 -11.34 -22.34
C MET A 754 6.17 -11.60 -23.81
N LEU A 755 7.06 -10.80 -24.41
CA LEU A 755 7.43 -10.94 -25.81
C LEU A 755 8.33 -12.16 -26.08
N GLY A 756 9.06 -12.64 -25.07
CA GLY A 756 9.96 -13.79 -25.18
C GLY A 756 9.27 -15.11 -25.48
N THR A 757 7.94 -15.19 -25.27
CA THR A 757 7.13 -16.38 -25.58
C THR A 757 6.69 -16.47 -27.05
N GLY A 758 7.07 -15.48 -27.87
CA GLY A 758 6.65 -15.37 -29.27
C GLY A 758 5.32 -14.62 -29.43
N LEU A 759 5.02 -14.17 -30.64
CA LEU A 759 3.80 -13.41 -30.91
C LEU A 759 2.58 -14.34 -30.96
N THR A 760 1.83 -14.39 -29.86
CA THR A 760 0.61 -15.20 -29.73
C THR A 760 -0.59 -14.34 -29.30
N ASP A 761 -1.81 -14.87 -29.45
CA ASP A 761 -3.04 -14.24 -28.96
C ASP A 761 -2.90 -13.85 -27.48
N GLN A 762 -2.37 -14.76 -26.65
CA GLN A 762 -2.18 -14.55 -25.22
C GLN A 762 -1.18 -13.43 -24.89
N VAL A 763 -0.16 -13.23 -25.72
CA VAL A 763 0.80 -12.13 -25.54
C VAL A 763 0.14 -10.79 -25.75
N CYS A 764 -0.73 -10.63 -26.76
CA CYS A 764 -1.49 -9.39 -26.95
C CYS A 764 -2.42 -9.10 -25.77
N VAL A 765 -3.09 -10.14 -25.24
CA VAL A 765 -3.94 -10.04 -24.04
C VAL A 765 -3.14 -9.63 -22.82
N ASN A 766 -1.98 -10.27 -22.59
CA ASN A 766 -1.11 -9.98 -21.45
C ASN A 766 -0.53 -8.56 -21.55
N LEU A 767 -0.09 -8.15 -22.74
CA LEU A 767 0.49 -6.84 -22.99
C LEU A 767 -0.55 -5.73 -22.77
N ALA A 768 -1.77 -5.88 -23.30
CA ALA A 768 -2.86 -4.94 -23.04
C ALA A 768 -3.21 -4.83 -21.55
N ASN A 769 -3.39 -5.97 -20.86
CA ASN A 769 -3.69 -5.99 -19.43
C ASN A 769 -2.57 -5.43 -18.55
N TYR A 770 -1.32 -5.51 -19.02
CA TYR A 770 -0.16 -4.95 -18.32
C TYR A 770 -0.04 -3.43 -18.54
N LEU A 771 -0.26 -2.95 -19.77
CA LEU A 771 -0.09 -1.54 -20.13
C LEU A 771 -1.24 -0.66 -19.62
N ALA A 772 -2.48 -1.14 -19.62
CA ALA A 772 -3.65 -0.32 -19.26
C ALA A 772 -3.61 0.25 -17.82
N PRO A 773 -3.21 -0.52 -16.79
CA PRO A 773 -3.06 0.03 -15.43
C PRO A 773 -1.94 1.06 -15.30
N GLN A 774 -0.91 1.01 -16.16
CA GLN A 774 0.19 1.98 -16.12
C GLN A 774 -0.27 3.35 -16.60
N GLN A 775 -1.13 3.39 -17.63
CA GLN A 775 -1.77 4.62 -18.10
C GLN A 775 -2.68 5.25 -17.03
N GLN A 776 -3.38 4.46 -16.22
CA GLN A 776 -4.29 5.03 -15.20
C GLN A 776 -3.58 5.73 -14.03
N ARG A 777 -2.28 5.49 -13.83
CA ARG A 777 -1.49 6.18 -12.79
C ARG A 777 -1.23 7.65 -13.10
N GLU A 778 -1.66 8.12 -14.27
CA GLU A 778 -1.58 9.51 -14.74
C GLU A 778 -2.32 10.51 -13.83
N GLY A 779 -3.35 10.08 -13.09
CA GLY A 779 -4.09 10.95 -12.16
C GLY A 779 -3.34 11.35 -10.88
N GLY A 780 -2.13 10.81 -10.64
CA GLY A 780 -1.36 11.01 -9.40
C GLY A 780 0.11 11.41 -9.59
N GLY A 781 0.47 11.99 -10.73
CA GLY A 781 1.87 12.41 -11.00
C GLY A 781 2.80 11.29 -11.49
N GLY A 782 2.26 10.16 -11.97
CA GLY A 782 3.04 9.08 -12.56
C GLY A 782 3.53 9.39 -13.99
N VAL A 783 4.64 8.76 -14.40
CA VAL A 783 5.21 8.85 -15.76
C VAL A 783 4.19 8.36 -16.80
N LEU A 784 3.89 9.20 -17.79
CA LEU A 784 3.00 8.90 -18.91
C LEU A 784 3.48 7.65 -19.67
N LEU A 785 2.58 6.70 -19.93
CA LEU A 785 2.92 5.54 -20.76
C LEU A 785 3.18 6.01 -22.19
N HIS A 786 4.43 5.88 -22.65
CA HIS A 786 4.86 6.34 -23.96
C HIS A 786 4.09 5.67 -25.10
N GLU A 787 3.73 6.45 -26.13
CA GLU A 787 2.84 6.05 -27.23
C GLU A 787 3.38 4.84 -28.03
N CYS A 788 4.71 4.71 -28.14
CA CYS A 788 5.32 3.59 -28.85
C CYS A 788 4.91 2.20 -28.32
N TRP A 789 4.59 2.06 -27.03
CA TRP A 789 4.13 0.78 -26.47
C TRP A 789 2.72 0.43 -26.92
N ARG A 790 1.87 1.45 -27.13
CA ARG A 790 0.50 1.31 -27.66
C ARG A 790 0.54 0.94 -29.14
N ASP A 791 1.40 1.61 -29.91
CA ASP A 791 1.62 1.30 -31.32
C ASP A 791 2.20 -0.10 -31.53
N LEU A 792 3.10 -0.55 -30.65
CA LEU A 792 3.63 -1.91 -30.66
C LEU A 792 2.55 -2.95 -30.42
N LEU A 793 1.66 -2.74 -29.44
CA LEU A 793 0.52 -3.61 -29.17
C LEU A 793 -0.43 -3.67 -30.37
N LEU A 794 -0.78 -2.51 -30.94
CA LEU A 794 -1.68 -2.45 -32.11
C LEU A 794 -1.07 -3.16 -33.33
N HIS A 795 0.24 -2.98 -33.56
CA HIS A 795 0.95 -3.70 -34.61
C HIS A 795 0.97 -5.21 -34.35
N ALA A 796 1.31 -5.64 -33.13
CA ALA A 796 1.28 -7.04 -32.71
C ALA A 796 -0.09 -7.69 -32.95
N MET A 797 -1.19 -7.01 -32.63
CA MET A 797 -2.54 -7.49 -32.88
C MET A 797 -2.86 -7.65 -34.36
N ARG A 798 -2.37 -6.74 -35.22
CA ARG A 798 -2.58 -6.77 -36.69
C ARG A 798 -1.77 -7.86 -37.40
N GLN A 799 -0.67 -8.32 -36.80
CA GLN A 799 0.16 -9.39 -37.38
C GLN A 799 -0.36 -10.79 -37.06
N LEU A 800 -1.28 -10.92 -36.08
CA LEU A 800 -1.91 -12.20 -35.78
C LEU A 800 -2.94 -12.57 -36.86
N PRO A 801 -3.22 -13.87 -37.07
CA PRO A 801 -4.24 -14.30 -38.02
C PRO A 801 -5.61 -13.68 -37.72
N ALA A 802 -6.40 -13.42 -38.76
CA ALA A 802 -7.75 -12.86 -38.64
C ALA A 802 -8.63 -13.65 -37.66
N GLY A 803 -9.56 -12.97 -36.97
CA GLY A 803 -10.41 -13.58 -35.95
C GLY A 803 -9.79 -13.64 -34.55
N LEU A 804 -8.90 -12.70 -34.22
CA LEU A 804 -8.27 -12.59 -32.90
C LEU A 804 -9.32 -12.50 -31.78
N LEU A 805 -10.40 -11.74 -32.00
CA LEU A 805 -11.49 -11.58 -31.06
C LEU A 805 -12.23 -12.91 -30.80
N ASP A 806 -12.53 -13.68 -31.84
CA ASP A 806 -13.22 -14.99 -31.73
C ASP A 806 -12.37 -16.05 -31.04
N ARG A 807 -11.06 -16.10 -31.35
CA ARG A 807 -10.13 -17.05 -30.72
C ARG A 807 -9.99 -16.77 -29.22
N ASN A 808 -9.81 -15.50 -28.84
CA ASN A 808 -9.74 -15.11 -27.43
C ASN A 808 -11.09 -15.27 -26.71
N TYR A 809 -12.21 -15.09 -27.41
CA TYR A 809 -13.53 -15.38 -26.86
C TYR A 809 -13.64 -16.85 -26.44
N LYS A 810 -13.14 -17.79 -27.25
CA LYS A 810 -13.15 -19.23 -26.93
C LYS A 810 -12.12 -19.62 -25.88
N GLY A 811 -10.92 -19.04 -25.91
CA GLY A 811 -9.78 -19.46 -25.08
C GLY A 811 -9.71 -18.82 -23.69
N LEU A 812 -10.12 -17.56 -23.53
CA LEU A 812 -9.94 -16.84 -22.26
C LEU A 812 -11.03 -17.18 -21.23
N LEU A 813 -10.67 -17.14 -19.95
CA LEU A 813 -11.65 -17.08 -18.85
C LEU A 813 -12.46 -15.77 -18.89
N LEU A 814 -13.66 -15.75 -18.30
CA LEU A 814 -14.55 -14.58 -18.31
C LEU A 814 -13.87 -13.32 -17.74
N ASP A 815 -13.19 -13.43 -16.60
CA ASP A 815 -12.52 -12.29 -15.97
C ASP A 815 -11.35 -11.75 -16.78
N THR A 816 -10.61 -12.63 -17.46
CA THR A 816 -9.49 -12.22 -18.32
C THR A 816 -10.01 -11.58 -19.60
N TRP A 817 -11.11 -12.09 -20.14
CA TRP A 817 -11.80 -11.51 -21.29
C TRP A 817 -12.31 -10.10 -21.00
N ASN A 818 -13.06 -9.91 -19.91
CA ASN A 818 -13.60 -8.60 -19.55
C ASN A 818 -12.48 -7.58 -19.32
N ARG A 819 -11.43 -7.97 -18.56
CA ARG A 819 -10.28 -7.08 -18.34
C ARG A 819 -9.58 -6.68 -19.63
N TRP A 820 -9.42 -7.63 -20.55
CA TRP A 820 -8.80 -7.35 -21.84
C TRP A 820 -9.65 -6.39 -22.69
N LEU A 821 -10.96 -6.61 -22.79
CA LEU A 821 -11.85 -5.71 -23.51
C LEU A 821 -11.94 -4.32 -22.89
N ASP A 822 -11.87 -4.20 -21.56
CA ASP A 822 -11.82 -2.91 -20.88
C ASP A 822 -10.47 -2.18 -21.10
N ALA A 823 -9.39 -2.94 -21.25
CA ALA A 823 -8.05 -2.40 -21.45
C ALA A 823 -7.87 -1.77 -22.85
N LEU A 824 -8.49 -2.36 -23.89
CA LEU A 824 -8.29 -1.93 -25.28
C LEU A 824 -8.75 -0.48 -25.56
N PRO A 825 -9.97 -0.04 -25.23
CA PRO A 825 -10.40 1.35 -25.43
C PRO A 825 -9.58 2.35 -24.61
N ARG A 826 -9.14 1.96 -23.42
CA ARG A 826 -8.31 2.82 -22.56
C ARG A 826 -6.95 3.09 -23.19
N LEU A 827 -6.32 2.05 -23.73
CA LEU A 827 -5.00 2.12 -24.34
C LEU A 827 -5.01 2.72 -25.74
N LEU A 828 -5.94 2.26 -26.58
CA LEU A 828 -5.89 2.47 -28.02
C LEU A 828 -6.97 3.45 -28.51
N GLY A 829 -7.87 3.92 -27.63
CA GLY A 829 -9.04 4.71 -28.05
C GLY A 829 -9.86 3.90 -29.04
N ASP A 830 -10.30 4.53 -30.13
CA ASP A 830 -11.00 3.83 -31.23
C ASP A 830 -10.05 3.25 -32.29
N ARG A 831 -8.71 3.42 -32.17
CA ARG A 831 -7.71 3.01 -33.20
C ARG A 831 -7.65 1.50 -33.46
N PHE A 832 -8.22 0.69 -32.58
CA PHE A 832 -8.26 -0.76 -32.70
C PHE A 832 -9.55 -1.27 -33.36
N LEU A 833 -10.56 -0.40 -33.54
CA LEU A 833 -11.80 -0.74 -34.22
C LEU A 833 -11.60 -0.72 -35.73
N ASP A 834 -12.26 -1.65 -36.42
CA ASP A 834 -12.28 -1.71 -37.87
C ASP A 834 -13.42 -0.82 -38.40
N ASP A 835 -13.06 0.20 -39.18
CA ASP A 835 -14.02 1.06 -39.87
C ASP A 835 -14.72 0.21 -40.95
N GLY A 836 -15.97 -0.17 -40.71
CA GLY A 836 -16.72 -1.23 -41.42
C GLY A 836 -16.85 -1.15 -42.95
N ALA A 837 -16.20 -0.20 -43.63
CA ALA A 837 -16.20 -0.04 -45.07
C ALA A 837 -15.06 -0.80 -45.79
N GLY A 838 -14.05 -1.33 -45.08
CA GLY A 838 -12.92 -1.98 -45.75
C GLY A 838 -12.24 -3.04 -44.90
N GLY A 839 -12.73 -4.28 -45.00
CA GLY A 839 -12.05 -5.53 -44.61
C GLY A 839 -10.98 -5.38 -43.53
N GLY A 840 -11.41 -4.99 -42.32
CA GLY A 840 -10.50 -4.76 -41.20
C GLY A 840 -9.65 -5.99 -40.86
N VAL A 841 -8.36 -5.77 -40.68
CA VAL A 841 -7.35 -6.84 -40.54
C VAL A 841 -7.52 -7.61 -39.22
N VAL A 842 -8.15 -7.02 -38.20
CA VAL A 842 -8.14 -7.57 -36.83
C VAL A 842 -9.49 -8.21 -36.42
N GLY A 843 -10.61 -7.74 -36.99
CA GLY A 843 -11.96 -8.23 -36.74
C GLY A 843 -12.64 -7.60 -35.52
N PHE A 844 -12.25 -6.39 -35.13
CA PHE A 844 -12.80 -5.68 -33.96
C PHE A 844 -13.85 -4.68 -34.41
N THR A 845 -15.13 -5.06 -34.35
CA THR A 845 -16.24 -4.10 -34.43
C THR A 845 -16.92 -3.98 -33.07
N ARG A 846 -17.48 -2.80 -32.77
CA ARG A 846 -18.21 -2.57 -31.51
C ARG A 846 -19.33 -3.59 -31.31
N GLU A 847 -20.07 -3.87 -32.38
CA GLU A 847 -21.14 -4.89 -32.42
C GLU A 847 -20.61 -6.31 -32.13
N ALA A 848 -19.46 -6.69 -32.71
CA ALA A 848 -18.88 -8.01 -32.48
C ALA A 848 -18.42 -8.18 -31.02
N MET A 849 -17.82 -7.14 -30.43
CA MET A 849 -17.38 -7.12 -29.04
C MET A 849 -18.56 -7.26 -28.06
N GLU A 850 -19.62 -6.48 -28.27
CA GLU A 850 -20.83 -6.53 -27.46
C GLU A 850 -21.51 -7.90 -27.55
N ARG A 851 -21.68 -8.41 -28.77
CA ARG A 851 -22.28 -9.72 -29.02
C ARG A 851 -21.51 -10.87 -28.35
N LEU A 852 -20.19 -10.90 -28.51
CA LEU A 852 -19.35 -11.96 -27.94
C LEU A 852 -19.27 -11.85 -26.41
N SER A 853 -19.25 -10.64 -25.86
CA SER A 853 -19.28 -10.43 -24.41
C SER A 853 -20.59 -10.92 -23.79
N ALA A 854 -21.73 -10.54 -24.37
CA ALA A 854 -23.04 -11.03 -23.94
C ALA A 854 -23.11 -12.57 -23.99
N LYS A 855 -22.61 -13.17 -25.08
CA LYS A 855 -22.55 -14.62 -25.24
C LYS A 855 -21.64 -15.29 -24.19
N LYS A 856 -20.50 -14.69 -23.84
CA LYS A 856 -19.56 -15.23 -22.85
C LYS A 856 -20.15 -15.20 -21.44
N THR A 857 -20.79 -14.08 -21.09
CA THR A 857 -21.48 -13.93 -19.80
C THR A 857 -22.64 -14.92 -19.68
N ALA A 858 -23.40 -15.15 -20.76
CA ALA A 858 -24.46 -16.15 -20.77
C ALA A 858 -23.93 -17.58 -20.53
N LEU A 859 -22.87 -17.98 -21.23
CA LEU A 859 -22.23 -19.31 -21.04
C LEU A 859 -21.67 -19.51 -19.64
N HIS A 860 -21.11 -18.46 -19.03
CA HIS A 860 -20.62 -18.53 -17.65
C HIS A 860 -21.77 -18.68 -16.65
N ARG A 861 -22.86 -17.93 -16.84
CA ARG A 861 -24.07 -18.05 -16.00
C ARG A 861 -24.69 -19.44 -16.09
N SER A 862 -24.81 -20.01 -17.29
CA SER A 862 -25.34 -21.36 -17.46
C SER A 862 -24.45 -22.43 -16.81
N ARG A 863 -23.11 -22.28 -16.91
CA ARG A 863 -22.17 -23.19 -16.21
C ARG A 863 -22.31 -23.09 -14.69
N SER A 864 -22.40 -21.88 -14.14
CA SER A 864 -22.57 -21.64 -12.71
C SER A 864 -23.91 -22.15 -12.18
N MET A 865 -24.99 -22.06 -12.96
CA MET A 865 -26.29 -22.63 -12.57
C MET A 865 -26.29 -24.16 -12.63
N ASN A 866 -25.58 -24.78 -13.59
CA ASN A 866 -25.51 -26.24 -13.68
C ASN A 866 -24.65 -26.86 -12.57
N THR A 867 -23.60 -26.19 -12.10
CA THR A 867 -22.87 -26.63 -10.90
C THR A 867 -23.70 -26.48 -9.62
N LEU A 868 -24.56 -25.46 -9.52
CA LEU A 868 -25.47 -25.30 -8.38
C LEU A 868 -26.67 -26.27 -8.42
N ALA A 869 -27.18 -26.61 -9.61
CA ALA A 869 -28.30 -27.53 -9.79
C ALA A 869 -27.88 -28.99 -9.52
N SER A 870 -26.67 -29.38 -9.93
CA SER A 870 -26.14 -30.74 -9.69
C SER A 870 -25.81 -31.00 -8.22
N GLY A 871 -25.58 -29.95 -7.42
CA GLY A 871 -25.38 -30.07 -5.97
C GLY A 871 -26.66 -30.14 -5.14
N ARG A 872 -27.86 -30.00 -5.74
CA ARG A 872 -29.12 -29.85 -4.98
C ARG A 872 -30.14 -30.98 -5.15
N THR A 873 -29.90 -31.95 -6.03
CA THR A 873 -30.81 -33.10 -6.25
C THR A 873 -30.57 -34.30 -5.33
N GLY A 874 -29.63 -34.22 -4.37
CA GLY A 874 -29.34 -35.32 -3.42
C GLY A 874 -30.20 -35.35 -2.14
N ARG A 875 -31.27 -34.55 -2.03
CA ARG A 875 -32.06 -34.44 -0.79
C ARG A 875 -33.52 -34.84 -0.99
N THR A 876 -33.78 -36.11 -1.30
CA THR A 876 -35.11 -36.72 -1.13
C THR A 876 -35.37 -36.94 0.35
N SER A 877 -36.31 -36.18 0.89
CA SER A 877 -36.85 -36.34 2.23
C SER A 877 -37.74 -37.59 2.27
N PHE A 878 -37.31 -38.62 3.00
CA PHE A 878 -38.20 -39.70 3.44
C PHE A 878 -39.13 -39.15 4.52
N VAL A 879 -40.40 -38.98 4.20
CA VAL A 879 -41.47 -38.81 5.19
C VAL A 879 -41.89 -40.22 5.61
N SER A 880 -41.54 -40.60 6.83
CA SER A 880 -41.98 -41.84 7.46
C SER A 880 -43.42 -41.68 7.94
N VAL A 881 -44.36 -42.37 7.27
CA VAL A 881 -45.73 -42.55 7.75
C VAL A 881 -45.75 -43.81 8.61
N ARG A 882 -45.91 -43.63 9.92
CA ARG A 882 -46.26 -44.72 10.85
C ARG A 882 -47.73 -45.05 10.68
N SER A 883 -48.02 -46.31 10.40
CA SER A 883 -49.32 -46.92 10.65
C SER A 883 -49.10 -48.29 11.29
N THR A 884 -49.57 -48.44 12.52
CA THR A 884 -49.89 -49.74 13.15
C THR A 884 -51.24 -49.58 13.85
N PRO A 885 -52.00 -50.67 13.95
CA PRO A 885 -52.02 -51.38 15.23
C PRO A 885 -51.20 -52.67 15.21
#